data_AF-I9DR19-F1
#
_entry.id   AF-I9DR19-F1
#
_cell.length_a   1.000
_cell.length_b   1.000
_cell.length_c   1.000
_cell.angle_alpha   90.00
_cell.angle_beta   90.00
_cell.angle_gamma   90.00
#
_symmetry.space_group_name_H-M   'P 1'
#
loop_
_entity.id
_entity.type
_entity.pdbx_description
1 polymer ?
#
loop_
_entity_poly.entity_id
_entity_poly.type
_entity_poly.pdbx_seq_one_letter_code
_entity_poly.pdbx_strand_id
1 'polypeptide(L)'
;MSKPLKITALLLLLLAGGYGLSQCQNRAAAPVVPPLADSPYRPAADARDNRVAAPEVTPEQYAALQQQVVACTPQLQQRQKQHEHEQEQKLTNAFRELLQQGQSLERLYQELQASSELRPYLQLLFDEAAQQQATQQGFNVLDASEANYEILFSDVLDPQTEPQTEADWLQLLHSLANSSRFYDMALLSHQHQWQSSRVLSPGLAFVSNLNTVPLSQARQLLANLTLYPTHIAHAIQQQLPDELILLLLERGVELQGMPLFRRLAEDNKALFNFADAALLAGRANLLPVLAQYGIEPSQLNGTFSALDYLISGLTAQNRNRQLNRQCQDNCYQLSAVQVRQLQQLANQGHLLHPLPALSSPYLRLTWLNSRNELASGQWLEPAAEQPESALVSALRQQLAVQPVDDATAACLTAQQQLRQSRALWSDEQVAAILKQFQQHYSGDALLAALNDYEPALLVALQHRQRQNIEQDIALEETELYLELMRVWRSAERMQQLVFSTPLSPFLTSELLAWVLLQPEYISIWEGRTLPVAPLTMAWFSFVSTENLQQLVAGRFDFRLTDQFGMSLYRPAFAHEQAEQVVQLLLEQGVMPQHNRFGPDALHLALDWSFQQGRLFPLVSEILRQPLQIKPTHLSRAKRLQLYYPALYTELVALAPALRVSEEHSANLLLALEPN
;
A
#
# COMPACT_ATOMS: atom_id res chain seq x y z
N MET A 1 -22.27 -39.23 14.74
CA MET A 1 -21.82 -39.20 16.16
C MET A 1 -20.55 -38.35 16.17
N SER A 2 -20.69 -37.02 16.29
CA SER A 2 -20.58 -36.21 17.54
C SER A 2 -19.09 -35.96 17.89
N LYS A 3 -18.49 -34.77 17.82
CA LYS A 3 -18.90 -33.34 17.78
C LYS A 3 -17.74 -32.51 17.15
N PRO A 4 -18.02 -31.46 16.34
CA PRO A 4 -17.20 -30.24 16.38
C PRO A 4 -18.09 -28.99 16.27
N LEU A 5 -18.32 -28.25 17.36
CA LEU A 5 -19.13 -27.02 17.29
C LEU A 5 -18.92 -26.01 18.46
N LYS A 6 -17.88 -26.16 19.29
CA LYS A 6 -17.84 -25.45 20.58
C LYS A 6 -17.02 -24.15 20.65
N ILE A 7 -16.24 -23.78 19.63
CA ILE A 7 -15.40 -22.56 19.68
C ILE A 7 -15.65 -21.63 18.50
N THR A 8 -16.20 -22.16 17.41
CA THR A 8 -16.59 -21.39 16.23
C THR A 8 -17.69 -20.38 16.55
N ALA A 9 -18.58 -20.65 17.51
CA ALA A 9 -19.66 -19.72 17.87
C ALA A 9 -19.15 -18.43 18.55
N LEU A 10 -18.16 -18.51 19.44
CA LEU A 10 -17.56 -17.33 20.10
C LEU A 10 -16.73 -16.49 19.11
N LEU A 11 -16.07 -17.13 18.15
CA LEU A 11 -15.26 -16.50 17.09
C LEU A 11 -16.11 -15.94 15.92
N LEU A 12 -17.25 -16.56 15.59
CA LEU A 12 -18.18 -16.08 14.56
C LEU A 12 -19.06 -14.92 15.05
N LEU A 13 -19.33 -14.84 16.34
CA LEU A 13 -19.99 -13.67 16.96
C LEU A 13 -19.15 -12.39 16.89
N LEU A 14 -17.84 -12.51 16.66
CA LEU A 14 -16.90 -11.39 16.62
C LEU A 14 -16.63 -10.83 15.20
N LEU A 15 -17.21 -11.39 14.12
CA LEU A 15 -16.75 -11.12 12.74
C LEU A 15 -17.84 -10.86 11.67
N ALA A 16 -19.11 -10.62 12.01
CA ALA A 16 -20.17 -10.56 10.99
C ALA A 16 -20.52 -9.15 10.43
N GLY A 17 -20.23 -8.93 9.14
CA GLY A 17 -20.95 -8.03 8.22
C GLY A 17 -20.05 -7.38 7.14
N GLY A 18 -20.21 -7.52 5.82
CA GLY A 18 -21.20 -8.12 4.92
C GLY A 18 -21.41 -7.22 3.67
N TYR A 19 -21.02 -7.67 2.46
CA TYR A 19 -21.08 -6.98 1.14
C TYR A 19 -22.36 -7.30 0.31
N GLY A 20 -22.69 -6.49 -0.72
CA GLY A 20 -23.65 -6.83 -1.80
C GLY A 20 -24.02 -5.69 -2.79
N LEU A 21 -24.08 -6.01 -4.12
CA LEU A 21 -24.12 -5.17 -5.36
C LEU A 21 -25.47 -5.19 -6.15
N SER A 22 -25.70 -4.27 -7.12
CA SER A 22 -26.38 -4.41 -8.47
C SER A 22 -26.75 -3.05 -9.14
N GLN A 23 -26.29 -2.68 -10.37
CA GLN A 23 -26.79 -2.83 -11.78
C GLN A 23 -27.43 -1.58 -12.52
N CYS A 24 -26.90 -1.28 -13.74
CA CYS A 24 -27.55 -0.94 -15.05
C CYS A 24 -27.66 0.49 -15.70
N GLN A 25 -26.96 0.70 -16.86
CA GLN A 25 -27.44 1.03 -18.26
C GLN A 25 -27.35 2.45 -18.98
N ASN A 26 -26.54 2.53 -20.07
CA ASN A 26 -26.76 3.05 -21.49
C ASN A 26 -26.58 4.54 -22.05
N ARG A 27 -25.50 4.81 -22.87
CA ARG A 27 -25.27 5.52 -24.26
C ARG A 27 -25.69 7.00 -24.47
N ALA A 28 -25.14 7.81 -25.40
CA ALA A 28 -24.38 7.60 -26.65
C ALA A 28 -23.61 8.85 -27.17
N ALA A 29 -22.47 8.61 -27.82
CA ALA A 29 -21.87 9.18 -29.05
C ALA A 29 -21.45 10.67 -29.23
N ALA A 30 -20.21 10.84 -29.74
CA ALA A 30 -19.46 12.06 -30.07
C ALA A 30 -19.28 12.30 -31.59
N PRO A 31 -18.56 13.37 -32.01
CA PRO A 31 -17.75 13.34 -33.23
C PRO A 31 -16.32 13.94 -33.12
N VAL A 32 -15.50 13.58 -34.12
CA VAL A 32 -14.03 13.63 -34.27
C VAL A 32 -13.59 14.70 -35.30
N VAL A 33 -12.36 15.25 -35.18
CA VAL A 33 -11.65 16.03 -36.24
C VAL A 33 -10.11 15.74 -36.19
N PRO A 34 -9.35 15.76 -37.32
CA PRO A 34 -8.15 14.91 -37.59
C PRO A 34 -6.76 15.60 -37.45
N PRO A 35 -5.63 14.87 -37.63
CA PRO A 35 -4.27 15.30 -37.25
C PRO A 35 -3.38 15.86 -38.40
N LEU A 36 -2.29 16.53 -38.02
CA LEU A 36 -1.25 17.11 -38.90
C LEU A 36 0.15 16.55 -38.57
N ALA A 37 0.99 16.41 -39.59
CA ALA A 37 2.30 15.79 -39.61
C ALA A 37 3.48 16.80 -39.69
N ASP A 38 4.68 16.26 -39.39
CA ASP A 38 6.07 16.67 -39.71
C ASP A 38 6.86 17.65 -38.81
N SER A 39 7.97 17.16 -38.21
CA SER A 39 9.17 17.96 -37.87
C SER A 39 10.44 17.07 -37.70
N PRO A 40 11.69 17.54 -38.02
CA PRO A 40 12.79 16.69 -38.50
C PRO A 40 14.09 16.67 -37.65
N TYR A 41 14.03 16.65 -36.31
CA TYR A 41 15.25 16.46 -35.49
C TYR A 41 15.41 14.97 -35.11
N ARG A 42 16.55 14.37 -35.45
CA ARG A 42 17.00 13.05 -34.97
C ARG A 42 18.25 13.31 -34.12
N PRO A 43 18.33 12.87 -32.86
CA PRO A 43 19.57 12.93 -32.10
C PRO A 43 20.69 12.24 -32.88
N ALA A 44 21.92 12.75 -32.74
CA ALA A 44 23.10 12.31 -33.46
C ALA A 44 23.21 10.78 -33.56
N ALA A 45 23.68 10.31 -34.72
CA ALA A 45 23.90 8.90 -35.03
C ALA A 45 24.67 8.14 -33.92
N ASP A 46 25.46 8.83 -33.10
CA ASP A 46 26.24 8.29 -31.98
C ASP A 46 25.39 7.57 -30.91
N ALA A 47 24.13 7.95 -30.68
CA ALA A 47 23.25 7.20 -29.76
C ALA A 47 22.61 5.96 -30.40
N ARG A 48 22.57 5.90 -31.75
CA ARG A 48 22.17 4.69 -32.50
C ARG A 48 23.36 3.76 -32.75
N ASP A 49 24.59 4.25 -32.83
CA ASP A 49 25.75 3.42 -33.19
C ASP A 49 26.29 2.50 -32.08
N ASN A 50 25.78 2.63 -30.85
CA ASN A 50 26.00 1.63 -29.78
C ASN A 50 24.86 0.60 -29.68
N ARG A 51 24.12 0.35 -30.78
CA ARG A 51 23.11 -0.71 -30.86
C ARG A 51 23.80 -2.07 -30.83
N VAL A 52 23.74 -2.70 -29.66
CA VAL A 52 24.06 -4.10 -29.29
C VAL A 52 24.70 -4.91 -30.41
N ALA A 53 26.02 -5.11 -30.29
CA ALA A 53 26.72 -6.24 -30.91
C ALA A 53 25.95 -7.54 -30.62
N ALA A 54 26.05 -8.54 -31.50
CA ALA A 54 25.41 -9.86 -31.32
C ALA A 54 25.40 -10.28 -29.84
N PRO A 55 24.28 -10.85 -29.33
CA PRO A 55 24.16 -11.16 -27.91
C PRO A 55 25.42 -11.91 -27.44
N GLU A 56 25.99 -11.52 -26.30
CA GLU A 56 27.18 -12.17 -25.74
C GLU A 56 26.97 -13.68 -25.50
N VAL A 57 25.71 -14.12 -25.54
CA VAL A 57 25.26 -15.51 -25.46
C VAL A 57 24.47 -15.91 -26.70
N THR A 58 24.68 -17.14 -27.18
CA THR A 58 23.88 -17.73 -28.26
C THR A 58 22.41 -17.93 -27.83
N PRO A 59 21.45 -18.08 -28.77
CA PRO A 59 20.06 -18.40 -28.41
C PRO A 59 19.93 -19.65 -27.54
N GLU A 60 20.79 -20.66 -27.78
CA GLU A 60 20.87 -21.89 -26.99
C GLU A 60 21.36 -21.62 -25.57
N GLN A 61 22.39 -20.79 -25.40
CA GLN A 61 22.90 -20.37 -24.09
C GLN A 61 21.87 -19.52 -23.34
N TYR A 62 21.15 -18.64 -24.04
CA TYR A 62 20.08 -17.85 -23.45
C TYR A 62 18.93 -18.75 -22.96
N ALA A 63 18.49 -19.71 -23.77
CA ALA A 63 17.49 -20.69 -23.37
C ALA A 63 17.94 -21.55 -22.17
N ALA A 64 19.22 -21.95 -22.15
CA ALA A 64 19.81 -22.67 -21.02
C ALA A 64 19.81 -21.83 -19.74
N LEU A 65 20.22 -20.55 -19.81
CA LEU A 65 20.17 -19.61 -18.67
C LEU A 65 18.74 -19.43 -18.15
N GLN A 66 17.74 -19.32 -19.05
CA GLN A 66 16.34 -19.24 -18.64
C GLN A 66 15.86 -20.49 -17.92
N GLN A 67 16.15 -21.67 -18.46
CA GLN A 67 15.80 -22.94 -17.81
C GLN A 67 16.48 -23.07 -16.45
N GLN A 68 17.74 -22.67 -16.35
CA GLN A 68 18.48 -22.65 -15.08
C GLN A 68 17.82 -21.72 -14.07
N VAL A 69 17.47 -20.49 -14.46
CA VAL A 69 16.78 -19.52 -13.58
C VAL A 69 15.42 -20.06 -13.15
N VAL A 70 14.60 -20.59 -14.06
CA VAL A 70 13.29 -21.17 -13.73
C VAL A 70 13.43 -22.34 -12.75
N ALA A 71 14.42 -23.21 -12.95
CA ALA A 71 14.66 -24.36 -12.09
C ALA A 71 15.13 -23.95 -10.68
N CYS A 72 15.96 -22.89 -10.56
CA CYS A 72 16.53 -22.47 -9.28
C CYS A 72 15.70 -21.41 -8.54
N THR A 73 14.76 -20.72 -9.20
CA THR A 73 13.94 -19.66 -8.59
C THR A 73 13.15 -20.13 -7.35
N PRO A 74 12.50 -21.32 -7.34
CA PRO A 74 11.82 -21.80 -6.13
C PRO A 74 12.76 -22.03 -4.94
N GLN A 75 13.97 -22.54 -5.21
CA GLN A 75 15.00 -22.75 -4.18
C GLN A 75 15.51 -21.41 -3.64
N LEU A 76 15.70 -20.42 -4.53
CA LEU A 76 16.10 -19.07 -4.15
C LEU A 76 15.03 -18.38 -3.30
N GLN A 77 13.75 -18.53 -3.64
CA GLN A 77 12.64 -18.04 -2.81
C GLN A 77 12.58 -18.74 -1.45
N GLN A 78 12.80 -20.06 -1.41
CA GLN A 78 12.84 -20.80 -0.15
C GLN A 78 14.01 -20.34 0.73
N ARG A 79 15.20 -20.15 0.14
CA ARG A 79 16.36 -19.61 0.84
C ARG A 79 16.13 -18.17 1.30
N GLN A 80 15.49 -17.34 0.49
CA GLN A 80 15.16 -15.97 0.89
C GLN A 80 14.25 -15.96 2.12
N LYS A 81 13.23 -16.84 2.16
CA LYS A 81 12.40 -17.03 3.35
C LYS A 81 13.18 -17.54 4.55
N GLN A 82 14.11 -18.48 4.36
CA GLN A 82 14.98 -18.96 5.43
C GLN A 82 15.87 -17.83 5.95
N HIS A 83 16.42 -17.03 5.06
CA HIS A 83 17.27 -15.90 5.41
C HIS A 83 16.51 -14.80 6.14
N GLU A 84 15.32 -14.44 5.67
CA GLU A 84 14.39 -13.55 6.37
C GLU A 84 14.13 -14.08 7.79
N HIS A 85 13.88 -15.38 7.94
CA HIS A 85 13.69 -16.00 9.25
C HIS A 85 14.95 -15.96 10.13
N GLU A 86 16.14 -16.22 9.58
CA GLU A 86 17.42 -16.11 10.30
C GLU A 86 17.71 -14.67 10.74
N GLN A 87 17.41 -13.69 9.88
CA GLN A 87 17.55 -12.27 10.19
C GLN A 87 16.59 -11.86 11.31
N GLU A 88 15.32 -12.26 11.23
CA GLU A 88 14.35 -12.05 12.30
C GLU A 88 14.86 -12.65 13.61
N GLN A 89 15.33 -13.90 13.63
CA GLN A 89 15.86 -14.54 14.83
C GLN A 89 17.07 -13.80 15.43
N LYS A 90 18.02 -13.39 14.60
CA LYS A 90 19.20 -12.63 15.06
C LYS A 90 18.79 -11.29 15.67
N LEU A 91 17.91 -10.55 14.99
CA LEU A 91 17.41 -9.28 15.49
C LEU A 91 16.58 -9.45 16.77
N THR A 92 15.78 -10.50 16.86
CA THR A 92 15.02 -10.86 18.06
C THR A 92 15.96 -10.96 19.27
N ASN A 93 17.04 -11.73 19.13
CA ASN A 93 18.03 -11.91 20.19
C ASN A 93 18.75 -10.59 20.51
N ALA A 94 19.15 -9.82 19.49
CA ALA A 94 19.82 -8.55 19.67
C ALA A 94 18.95 -7.52 20.40
N PHE A 95 17.68 -7.37 20.00
CA PHE A 95 16.74 -6.46 20.66
C PHE A 95 16.49 -6.89 22.11
N ARG A 96 16.32 -8.17 22.36
CA ARG A 96 16.19 -8.70 23.72
C ARG A 96 17.40 -8.34 24.59
N GLU A 97 18.61 -8.56 24.09
CA GLU A 97 19.83 -8.21 24.82
C GLU A 97 19.93 -6.71 25.11
N LEU A 98 19.63 -5.86 24.11
CA LEU A 98 19.65 -4.41 24.26
C LEU A 98 18.64 -3.92 25.31
N LEU A 99 17.42 -4.44 25.28
CA LEU A 99 16.38 -4.11 26.25
C LEU A 99 16.72 -4.62 27.66
N GLN A 100 17.32 -5.81 27.79
CA GLN A 100 17.81 -6.35 29.07
C GLN A 100 18.99 -5.54 29.64
N GLN A 101 19.83 -4.95 28.77
CA GLN A 101 20.91 -4.03 29.15
C GLN A 101 20.40 -2.63 29.54
N GLY A 102 19.08 -2.40 29.51
CA GLY A 102 18.46 -1.14 29.92
C GLY A 102 18.44 -0.07 28.84
N GLN A 103 18.66 -0.41 27.57
CA GLN A 103 18.37 0.52 26.48
C GLN A 103 16.87 0.82 26.45
N SER A 104 16.50 2.09 26.33
CA SER A 104 15.09 2.48 26.26
C SER A 104 14.49 2.09 24.91
N LEU A 105 13.26 1.59 24.92
CA LEU A 105 12.50 1.25 23.72
C LEU A 105 12.37 2.45 22.76
N GLU A 106 12.13 3.65 23.31
CA GLU A 106 12.04 4.90 22.56
C GLU A 106 13.30 5.21 21.76
N ARG A 107 14.47 5.05 22.38
CA ARG A 107 15.76 5.28 21.71
C ARG A 107 15.99 4.27 20.59
N LEU A 108 15.76 2.98 20.88
CA LEU A 108 15.91 1.92 19.88
C LEU A 108 14.99 2.17 18.68
N TYR A 109 13.73 2.55 18.94
CA TYR A 109 12.75 2.87 17.91
C TYR A 109 13.21 4.02 17.00
N GLN A 110 13.66 5.14 17.58
CA GLN A 110 14.16 6.30 16.83
C GLN A 110 15.34 5.92 15.90
N GLU A 111 16.33 5.20 16.45
CA GLU A 111 17.51 4.81 15.69
C GLU A 111 17.17 3.83 14.54
N LEU A 112 16.23 2.90 14.76
CA LEU A 112 15.78 1.97 13.72
C LEU A 112 14.91 2.65 12.66
N GLN A 113 14.04 3.58 13.03
CA GLN A 113 13.14 4.25 12.09
C GLN A 113 13.90 5.07 11.04
N ALA A 114 15.06 5.62 11.41
CA ALA A 114 15.98 6.31 10.52
C ALA A 114 16.62 5.40 9.45
N SER A 115 16.68 4.08 9.69
CA SER A 115 17.27 3.11 8.76
C SER A 115 16.21 2.47 7.85
N SER A 116 16.33 2.65 6.54
CA SER A 116 15.43 1.97 5.57
C SER A 116 15.50 0.44 5.64
N GLU A 117 16.65 -0.11 6.03
CA GLU A 117 16.92 -1.54 6.16
C GLU A 117 16.32 -2.14 7.44
N LEU A 118 16.40 -1.43 8.56
CA LEU A 118 15.92 -1.94 9.86
C LEU A 118 14.45 -1.58 10.16
N ARG A 119 13.92 -0.54 9.50
CA ARG A 119 12.52 -0.09 9.67
C ARG A 119 11.47 -1.21 9.53
N PRO A 120 11.59 -2.19 8.62
CA PRO A 120 10.64 -3.31 8.55
C PRO A 120 10.55 -4.15 9.83
N TYR A 121 11.59 -4.12 10.67
CA TYR A 121 11.69 -4.92 11.90
C TYR A 121 11.23 -4.15 13.16
N LEU A 122 10.64 -2.96 13.03
CA LEU A 122 10.14 -2.19 14.18
C LEU A 122 9.10 -2.96 15.00
N GLN A 123 8.22 -3.74 14.35
CA GLN A 123 7.24 -4.57 15.09
C GLN A 123 7.92 -5.61 15.97
N LEU A 124 9.04 -6.18 15.51
CA LEU A 124 9.79 -7.19 16.26
C LEU A 124 10.40 -6.59 17.54
N LEU A 125 10.93 -5.37 17.46
CA LEU A 125 11.41 -4.63 18.63
C LEU A 125 10.29 -4.42 19.67
N PHE A 126 9.08 -4.04 19.24
CA PHE A 126 7.92 -3.88 20.12
C PHE A 126 7.46 -5.19 20.74
N ASP A 127 7.48 -6.29 19.98
CA ASP A 127 7.10 -7.61 20.48
C ASP A 127 8.06 -8.09 21.57
N GLU A 128 9.37 -7.88 21.41
CA GLU A 128 10.36 -8.22 22.44
C GLU A 128 10.23 -7.34 23.71
N ALA A 129 9.98 -6.03 23.54
CA ALA A 129 9.69 -5.17 24.68
C ALA A 129 8.40 -5.59 25.41
N ALA A 130 7.37 -5.99 24.66
CA ALA A 130 6.12 -6.51 25.22
C ALA A 130 6.35 -7.82 25.96
N GLN A 131 7.15 -8.74 25.40
CA GLN A 131 7.47 -10.00 26.05
C GLN A 131 8.24 -9.81 27.36
N GLN A 132 9.19 -8.89 27.40
CA GLN A 132 9.92 -8.56 28.62
C GLN A 132 9.00 -7.97 29.69
N GLN A 133 8.15 -7.01 29.32
CA GLN A 133 7.21 -6.41 30.27
C GLN A 133 6.15 -7.42 30.73
N ALA A 134 5.62 -8.26 29.84
CA ALA A 134 4.70 -9.35 30.18
C ALA A 134 5.32 -10.28 31.24
N THR A 135 6.59 -10.67 31.05
CA THR A 135 7.32 -11.51 32.00
C THR A 135 7.50 -10.83 33.35
N GLN A 136 7.82 -9.54 33.37
CA GLN A 136 7.93 -8.75 34.61
C GLN A 136 6.60 -8.64 35.36
N GLN A 137 5.49 -8.54 34.62
CA GLN A 137 4.12 -8.49 35.14
C GLN A 137 3.56 -9.88 35.52
N GLY A 138 4.32 -10.95 35.28
CA GLY A 138 3.91 -12.33 35.57
C GLY A 138 2.86 -12.88 34.61
N PHE A 139 2.72 -12.29 33.41
CA PHE A 139 1.79 -12.77 32.39
C PHE A 139 2.37 -13.99 31.68
N ASN A 140 1.51 -14.97 31.44
CA ASN A 140 1.86 -16.13 30.63
C ASN A 140 1.49 -15.87 29.17
N VAL A 141 2.49 -15.79 28.29
CA VAL A 141 2.28 -15.56 26.85
C VAL A 141 2.48 -16.89 26.12
N LEU A 142 1.41 -17.36 25.49
CA LEU A 142 1.32 -18.62 24.76
C LEU A 142 1.34 -18.37 23.26
N ASP A 143 1.84 -19.34 22.49
CA ASP A 143 1.74 -19.30 21.02
C ASP A 143 0.28 -19.44 20.55
N ALA A 144 -0.04 -18.84 19.41
CA ALA A 144 -1.34 -19.04 18.76
C ALA A 144 -1.51 -20.50 18.29
N SER A 145 -2.31 -21.27 19.04
CA SER A 145 -2.78 -22.60 18.64
C SER A 145 -4.18 -22.85 19.17
N GLU A 146 -4.93 -23.71 18.48
CA GLU A 146 -6.27 -24.13 18.92
C GLU A 146 -6.26 -24.69 20.35
N ALA A 147 -5.24 -25.52 20.67
CA ALA A 147 -5.05 -26.06 22.01
C ALA A 147 -4.82 -24.96 23.06
N ASN A 148 -4.02 -23.94 22.75
CA ASN A 148 -3.79 -22.83 23.68
C ASN A 148 -5.03 -21.96 23.86
N TYR A 149 -5.88 -21.80 22.83
CA TYR A 149 -7.16 -21.10 22.98
C TYR A 149 -8.14 -21.86 23.87
N GLU A 150 -8.22 -23.18 23.73
CA GLU A 150 -9.02 -24.03 24.61
C GLU A 150 -8.55 -23.94 26.06
N ILE A 151 -7.23 -24.01 26.28
CA ILE A 151 -6.65 -23.88 27.60
C ILE A 151 -6.98 -22.51 28.20
N LEU A 152 -6.84 -21.43 27.42
CA LEU A 152 -7.01 -20.05 27.85
C LEU A 152 -8.41 -19.76 28.41
N PHE A 153 -9.45 -20.37 27.84
CA PHE A 153 -10.85 -20.18 28.27
C PHE A 153 -11.44 -21.41 28.98
N SER A 154 -10.61 -22.38 29.38
CA SER A 154 -11.07 -23.67 29.93
C SER A 154 -11.85 -23.56 31.25
N ASP A 155 -11.61 -22.53 32.05
CA ASP A 155 -12.30 -22.27 33.32
C ASP A 155 -13.33 -21.13 33.22
N VAL A 156 -13.57 -20.63 32.01
CA VAL A 156 -14.62 -19.66 31.71
C VAL A 156 -15.90 -20.42 31.34
N LEU A 157 -17.02 -19.95 31.84
CA LEU A 157 -18.35 -20.48 31.52
C LEU A 157 -18.57 -20.41 30.01
N ASP A 158 -18.64 -21.58 29.34
CA ASP A 158 -18.96 -21.74 27.92
C ASP A 158 -20.47 -21.47 27.70
N PRO A 159 -20.87 -20.27 27.25
CA PRO A 159 -22.26 -19.97 27.04
C PRO A 159 -22.69 -20.72 25.77
N GLN A 160 -23.58 -21.72 25.92
CA GLN A 160 -24.07 -22.54 24.79
C GLN A 160 -24.79 -21.69 23.71
N THR A 161 -25.15 -20.45 24.04
CA THR A 161 -25.76 -19.43 23.18
C THR A 161 -25.17 -18.06 23.53
N GLU A 162 -25.17 -17.13 22.57
CA GLU A 162 -24.76 -15.75 22.83
C GLU A 162 -25.57 -15.12 23.98
N PRO A 163 -24.93 -14.41 24.93
CA PRO A 163 -25.64 -13.71 26.00
C PRO A 163 -26.65 -12.69 25.44
N GLN A 164 -27.92 -12.79 25.84
CA GLN A 164 -29.00 -11.92 25.30
C GLN A 164 -29.52 -10.92 26.34
N THR A 165 -29.33 -11.20 27.63
CA THR A 165 -29.82 -10.36 28.72
C THR A 165 -28.67 -9.81 29.57
N GLU A 166 -28.94 -8.72 30.31
CA GLU A 166 -27.99 -8.16 31.29
C GLU A 166 -27.52 -9.23 32.30
N ALA A 167 -28.41 -10.13 32.72
CA ALA A 167 -28.07 -11.21 33.64
C ALA A 167 -27.12 -12.24 33.01
N ASP A 168 -27.30 -12.57 31.74
CA ASP A 168 -26.39 -13.47 31.00
C ASP A 168 -25.00 -12.85 30.86
N TRP A 169 -24.96 -11.55 30.53
CA TRP A 169 -23.70 -10.79 30.44
C TRP A 169 -23.00 -10.69 31.79
N LEU A 170 -23.75 -10.41 32.86
CA LEU A 170 -23.20 -10.36 34.22
C LEU A 170 -22.60 -11.71 34.62
N GLN A 171 -23.26 -12.83 34.30
CA GLN A 171 -22.76 -14.17 34.59
C GLN A 171 -21.47 -14.48 33.81
N LEU A 172 -21.42 -14.15 32.52
CA LEU A 172 -20.22 -14.34 31.70
C LEU A 172 -19.06 -13.48 32.21
N LEU A 173 -19.31 -12.18 32.49
CA LEU A 173 -18.29 -11.27 33.01
C LEU A 173 -17.79 -11.70 34.39
N HIS A 174 -18.65 -12.24 35.25
CA HIS A 174 -18.24 -12.81 36.53
C HIS A 174 -17.33 -14.04 36.34
N SER A 175 -17.65 -14.90 35.36
CA SER A 175 -16.80 -16.04 35.04
C SER A 175 -15.46 -15.63 34.45
N LEU A 176 -15.42 -14.62 33.58
CA LEU A 176 -14.18 -14.09 33.03
C LEU A 176 -13.33 -13.46 34.14
N ALA A 177 -13.91 -12.61 34.98
CA ALA A 177 -13.23 -11.96 36.10
C ALA A 177 -12.62 -12.95 37.10
N ASN A 178 -13.28 -14.10 37.32
CA ASN A 178 -12.80 -15.13 38.24
C ASN A 178 -11.92 -16.20 37.58
N SER A 179 -11.64 -16.10 36.28
CA SER A 179 -10.75 -17.04 35.60
C SER A 179 -9.36 -17.00 36.23
N SER A 180 -8.81 -18.18 36.52
CA SER A 180 -7.43 -18.34 36.95
C SER A 180 -6.42 -17.91 35.87
N ARG A 181 -6.89 -17.74 34.64
CA ARG A 181 -6.14 -17.36 33.44
C ARG A 181 -6.43 -15.94 32.96
N PHE A 182 -7.00 -15.09 33.82
CA PHE A 182 -7.37 -13.71 33.47
C PHE A 182 -6.23 -12.95 32.77
N TYR A 183 -4.99 -13.16 33.22
CA TYR A 183 -3.79 -12.50 32.70
C TYR A 183 -3.00 -13.30 31.65
N ASP A 184 -3.44 -14.52 31.33
CA ASP A 184 -2.82 -15.31 30.26
C ASP A 184 -3.17 -14.68 28.91
N MET A 185 -2.25 -14.79 27.95
CA MET A 185 -2.36 -14.22 26.61
C MET A 185 -1.95 -15.25 25.56
N ALA A 186 -2.67 -15.31 24.44
CA ALA A 186 -2.25 -16.06 23.27
C ALA A 186 -1.86 -15.10 22.14
N LEU A 187 -0.58 -15.10 21.74
CA LEU A 187 -0.02 -14.20 20.73
C LEU A 187 -0.37 -14.65 19.33
N LEU A 188 -1.13 -13.81 18.63
CA LEU A 188 -1.53 -13.97 17.24
C LEU A 188 -0.37 -13.62 16.30
N SER A 189 -0.34 -14.28 15.13
CA SER A 189 0.64 -13.97 14.09
C SER A 189 0.50 -12.51 13.62
N HIS A 190 1.57 -11.94 13.03
CA HIS A 190 1.61 -10.54 12.59
C HIS A 190 0.47 -10.14 11.62
N GLN A 191 -0.14 -11.11 10.94
CA GLN A 191 -1.22 -10.90 9.99
C GLN A 191 -2.62 -10.88 10.65
N HIS A 192 -2.75 -11.42 11.87
CA HIS A 192 -4.02 -11.53 12.58
C HIS A 192 -4.10 -10.55 13.75
N GLN A 193 -5.31 -10.08 14.03
CA GLN A 193 -5.61 -9.22 15.17
C GLN A 193 -7.01 -9.52 15.69
N TRP A 194 -7.21 -9.27 16.96
CA TRP A 194 -8.53 -9.27 17.59
C TRP A 194 -8.76 -7.91 18.24
N GLN A 195 -9.78 -7.18 17.75
CA GLN A 195 -10.18 -5.90 18.33
C GLN A 195 -9.00 -4.91 18.55
N SER A 196 -8.09 -4.81 17.58
CA SER A 196 -6.83 -4.02 17.58
C SER A 196 -5.69 -4.51 18.50
N SER A 197 -5.83 -5.70 19.08
CA SER A 197 -4.80 -6.40 19.83
C SER A 197 -4.21 -7.55 19.00
N ARG A 198 -2.92 -7.87 19.19
CA ARG A 198 -2.34 -9.11 18.68
C ARG A 198 -2.41 -10.25 19.69
N VAL A 199 -3.13 -10.08 20.79
CA VAL A 199 -3.35 -11.15 21.77
C VAL A 199 -4.83 -11.40 22.02
N LEU A 200 -5.16 -12.67 22.24
CA LEU A 200 -6.41 -13.10 22.87
C LEU A 200 -6.16 -13.32 24.36
N SER A 201 -7.09 -12.90 25.21
CA SER A 201 -6.99 -13.05 26.67
C SER A 201 -8.38 -12.97 27.32
N PRO A 202 -8.68 -13.74 28.39
CA PRO A 202 -9.91 -13.60 29.14
C PRO A 202 -10.06 -12.21 29.75
N GLY A 203 -8.96 -11.59 30.23
CA GLY A 203 -8.98 -10.23 30.77
C GLY A 203 -9.33 -9.17 29.73
N LEU A 204 -8.85 -9.32 28.49
CA LEU A 204 -9.27 -8.43 27.40
C LEU A 204 -10.72 -8.70 26.96
N ALA A 205 -11.17 -9.96 26.96
CA ALA A 205 -12.57 -10.30 26.66
C ALA A 205 -13.52 -9.73 27.72
N PHE A 206 -13.12 -9.76 28.99
CA PHE A 206 -13.81 -9.11 30.10
C PHE A 206 -13.94 -7.60 29.87
N VAL A 207 -12.83 -6.92 29.59
CA VAL A 207 -12.82 -5.46 29.36
C VAL A 207 -13.69 -5.09 28.17
N SER A 208 -13.62 -5.86 27.08
CA SER A 208 -14.36 -5.57 25.84
C SER A 208 -15.87 -5.55 26.02
N ASN A 209 -16.38 -6.27 27.03
CA ASN A 209 -17.81 -6.42 27.27
C ASN A 209 -18.26 -5.72 28.55
N LEU A 210 -17.40 -4.95 29.24
CA LEU A 210 -17.73 -4.37 30.54
C LEU A 210 -18.86 -3.33 30.48
N ASN A 211 -19.10 -2.70 29.32
CA ASN A 211 -20.18 -1.75 29.08
C ASN A 211 -21.56 -2.41 28.85
N THR A 212 -21.63 -3.74 28.81
CA THR A 212 -22.89 -4.49 28.70
C THR A 212 -23.68 -4.56 30.00
N VAL A 213 -23.05 -4.17 31.13
CA VAL A 213 -23.66 -4.14 32.46
C VAL A 213 -23.63 -2.72 33.05
N PRO A 214 -24.55 -2.38 33.99
CA PRO A 214 -24.54 -1.09 34.67
C PRO A 214 -23.22 -0.80 35.41
N LEU A 215 -22.85 0.49 35.49
CA LEU A 215 -21.61 0.96 36.13
C LEU A 215 -21.45 0.47 37.59
N SER A 216 -22.55 0.31 38.33
CA SER A 216 -22.54 -0.21 39.70
C SER A 216 -22.08 -1.68 39.77
N GLN A 217 -22.50 -2.50 38.80
CA GLN A 217 -22.09 -3.90 38.68
C GLN A 217 -20.65 -4.00 38.16
N ALA A 218 -20.28 -3.18 37.16
CA ALA A 218 -18.90 -3.10 36.68
C ALA A 218 -17.92 -2.76 37.82
N ARG A 219 -18.28 -1.83 38.72
CA ARG A 219 -17.48 -1.49 39.91
C ARG A 219 -17.29 -2.67 40.86
N GLN A 220 -18.29 -3.55 41.00
CA GLN A 220 -18.18 -4.75 41.83
C GLN A 220 -17.29 -5.80 41.18
N LEU A 221 -17.44 -6.04 39.87
CA LEU A 221 -16.62 -6.99 39.11
C LEU A 221 -15.13 -6.61 39.12
N LEU A 222 -14.84 -5.31 39.07
CA LEU A 222 -13.48 -4.77 39.11
C LEU A 222 -12.86 -4.75 40.52
N ALA A 223 -13.61 -5.06 41.57
CA ALA A 223 -13.19 -4.77 42.94
C ALA A 223 -11.88 -5.46 43.35
N ASN A 224 -11.62 -6.66 42.81
CA ASN A 224 -10.49 -7.52 43.16
C ASN A 224 -9.55 -7.79 41.97
N LEU A 225 -9.71 -7.06 40.86
CA LEU A 225 -8.88 -7.23 39.68
C LEU A 225 -7.75 -6.20 39.67
N THR A 226 -6.59 -6.65 39.22
CA THR A 226 -5.44 -5.78 38.96
C THR A 226 -5.45 -5.42 37.48
N LEU A 227 -5.55 -4.12 37.17
CA LEU A 227 -5.62 -3.68 35.78
C LEU A 227 -4.31 -3.07 35.33
N TYR A 228 -3.79 -3.59 34.22
CA TYR A 228 -2.54 -3.14 33.61
C TYR A 228 -2.78 -2.23 32.39
N PRO A 229 -1.77 -1.46 31.94
CA PRO A 229 -1.85 -0.59 30.77
C PRO A 229 -2.53 -1.21 29.53
N THR A 230 -2.28 -2.49 29.25
CA THR A 230 -2.89 -3.22 28.12
C THR A 230 -4.41 -3.25 28.18
N HIS A 231 -4.99 -3.46 29.36
CA HIS A 231 -6.44 -3.49 29.60
C HIS A 231 -7.06 -2.12 29.39
N ILE A 232 -6.42 -1.08 29.93
CA ILE A 232 -6.89 0.31 29.85
C ILE A 232 -6.80 0.81 28.40
N ALA A 233 -5.68 0.58 27.73
CA ALA A 233 -5.51 0.87 26.31
C ALA A 233 -6.58 0.17 25.46
N HIS A 234 -6.91 -1.09 25.80
CA HIS A 234 -7.97 -1.84 25.10
C HIS A 234 -9.33 -1.16 25.27
N ALA A 235 -9.70 -0.80 26.49
CA ALA A 235 -10.94 -0.11 26.79
C ALA A 235 -11.05 1.23 26.05
N ILE A 236 -9.95 1.99 26.00
CA ILE A 236 -9.86 3.26 25.28
C ILE A 236 -10.13 3.06 23.79
N GLN A 237 -9.47 2.07 23.17
CA GLN A 237 -9.59 1.76 21.75
C GLN A 237 -10.96 1.16 21.37
N GLN A 238 -11.59 0.42 22.27
CA GLN A 238 -12.97 -0.06 22.14
C GLN A 238 -14.02 1.03 22.42
N GLN A 239 -13.60 2.28 22.66
CA GLN A 239 -14.50 3.41 22.92
C GLN A 239 -15.46 3.19 24.11
N LEU A 240 -15.00 2.51 25.17
CA LEU A 240 -15.80 2.38 26.39
C LEU A 240 -16.10 3.77 27.00
N PRO A 241 -17.28 3.96 27.64
CA PRO A 241 -17.67 5.21 28.30
C PRO A 241 -16.58 5.81 29.19
N ASP A 242 -16.46 7.15 29.20
CA ASP A 242 -15.45 7.87 29.99
C ASP A 242 -15.50 7.46 31.47
N GLU A 243 -16.68 7.26 32.05
CA GLU A 243 -16.84 6.84 33.46
C GLU A 243 -16.23 5.46 33.74
N LEU A 244 -16.28 4.56 32.76
CA LEU A 244 -15.62 3.25 32.87
C LEU A 244 -14.11 3.40 32.73
N ILE A 245 -13.61 4.24 31.82
CA ILE A 245 -12.16 4.49 31.72
C ILE A 245 -11.61 5.06 33.02
N LEU A 246 -12.31 6.03 33.64
CA LEU A 246 -11.93 6.58 34.94
C LEU A 246 -11.87 5.50 36.02
N LEU A 247 -12.87 4.61 36.06
CA LEU A 247 -12.89 3.49 36.99
C LEU A 247 -11.73 2.51 36.77
N LEU A 248 -11.35 2.24 35.52
CA LEU A 248 -10.20 1.39 35.20
C LEU A 248 -8.88 2.06 35.62
N LEU A 249 -8.75 3.38 35.46
CA LEU A 249 -7.58 4.15 35.91
C LEU A 249 -7.44 4.16 37.44
N GLU A 250 -8.55 4.35 38.17
CA GLU A 250 -8.57 4.30 39.65
C GLU A 250 -8.07 2.96 40.20
N ARG A 251 -8.25 1.87 39.44
CA ARG A 251 -7.86 0.50 39.83
C ARG A 251 -6.57 0.03 39.16
N GLY A 252 -6.01 0.84 38.28
CA GLY A 252 -4.85 0.45 37.49
C GLY A 252 -3.56 0.43 38.32
N VAL A 253 -2.66 -0.46 37.93
CA VAL A 253 -1.30 -0.53 38.45
C VAL A 253 -0.30 -0.35 37.31
N GLU A 254 0.92 0.05 37.64
CA GLU A 254 2.01 0.23 36.65
C GLU A 254 1.56 1.06 35.45
N LEU A 255 0.80 2.12 35.71
CA LEU A 255 0.15 2.96 34.70
C LEU A 255 1.12 3.62 33.72
N GLN A 256 2.41 3.63 34.02
CA GLN A 256 3.47 4.16 33.14
C GLN A 256 4.02 3.13 32.14
N GLY A 257 3.61 1.86 32.24
CA GLY A 257 4.06 0.80 31.34
C GLY A 257 3.41 0.89 29.96
N MET A 258 4.02 0.25 28.96
CA MET A 258 3.46 0.22 27.61
C MET A 258 2.34 -0.82 27.48
N PRO A 259 1.33 -0.59 26.64
CA PRO A 259 0.36 -1.62 26.29
C PRO A 259 1.03 -2.77 25.51
N LEU A 260 0.82 -3.99 25.98
CA LEU A 260 1.48 -5.18 25.44
C LEU A 260 0.88 -5.62 24.09
N PHE A 261 1.74 -6.12 23.20
CA PHE A 261 1.41 -6.80 21.95
C PHE A 261 0.38 -6.05 21.08
N ARG A 262 0.58 -4.74 20.95
CA ARG A 262 -0.18 -3.91 20.01
C ARG A 262 0.45 -4.00 18.63
N ARG A 263 -0.40 -4.08 17.61
CA ARG A 263 0.03 -4.03 16.21
C ARG A 263 0.38 -2.58 15.85
N LEU A 264 1.56 -2.37 15.28
CA LEU A 264 1.85 -1.15 14.53
C LEU A 264 0.92 -1.13 13.30
N ALA A 265 0.04 -0.13 13.22
CA ALA A 265 -0.86 -0.01 12.07
C ALA A 265 -0.07 0.26 10.78
N GLU A 266 -0.74 0.15 9.62
CA GLU A 266 -0.25 0.70 8.34
C GLU A 266 0.33 2.10 8.61
N ASP A 267 1.60 2.32 8.25
CA ASP A 267 2.43 3.50 8.59
C ASP A 267 3.26 3.45 9.92
N ASN A 268 3.54 2.27 10.48
CA ASN A 268 4.46 2.07 11.63
C ASN A 268 4.10 2.88 12.89
N LYS A 269 2.82 2.94 13.25
CA LYS A 269 2.34 3.77 14.38
C LYS A 269 2.76 3.19 15.72
N ALA A 270 3.84 3.72 16.30
CA ALA A 270 4.28 3.34 17.63
C ALA A 270 3.29 3.77 18.72
N LEU A 271 3.15 2.93 19.73
CA LEU A 271 2.30 3.14 20.89
C LEU A 271 3.12 2.78 22.13
N PHE A 272 3.65 3.80 22.81
CA PHE A 272 4.52 3.62 23.97
C PHE A 272 3.74 3.67 25.28
N ASN A 273 2.59 4.35 25.30
CA ASN A 273 1.71 4.40 26.47
C ASN A 273 0.23 4.50 26.07
N PHE A 274 -0.68 4.46 27.03
CA PHE A 274 -2.12 4.57 26.72
C PHE A 274 -2.63 6.00 26.49
N ALA A 275 -1.82 7.04 26.68
CA ALA A 275 -2.13 8.35 26.10
C ALA A 275 -1.96 8.31 24.57
N ASP A 276 -0.93 7.65 24.04
CA ASP A 276 -0.81 7.38 22.60
C ASP A 276 -2.01 6.58 22.09
N ALA A 277 -2.48 5.58 22.87
CA ALA A 277 -3.69 4.83 22.55
C ALA A 277 -4.93 5.73 22.51
N ALA A 278 -5.06 6.67 23.45
CA ALA A 278 -6.16 7.63 23.47
C ALA A 278 -6.12 8.56 22.26
N LEU A 279 -4.94 9.04 21.89
CA LEU A 279 -4.74 9.83 20.68
C LEU A 279 -5.13 9.07 19.43
N LEU A 280 -4.66 7.83 19.27
CA LEU A 280 -4.97 6.95 18.14
C LEU A 280 -6.44 6.48 18.09
N ALA A 281 -7.14 6.54 19.22
CA ALA A 281 -8.58 6.28 19.32
C ALA A 281 -9.45 7.53 19.11
N GLY A 282 -8.85 8.71 18.90
CA GLY A 282 -9.56 9.98 18.78
C GLY A 282 -10.15 10.50 20.09
N ARG A 283 -9.65 10.03 21.24
CA ARG A 283 -10.13 10.35 22.59
C ARG A 283 -9.22 11.35 23.32
N ALA A 284 -8.87 12.44 22.64
CA ALA A 284 -8.04 13.50 23.20
C ALA A 284 -8.66 14.17 24.44
N ASN A 285 -9.98 14.01 24.66
CA ASN A 285 -10.67 14.43 25.88
C ASN A 285 -10.12 13.75 27.15
N LEU A 286 -9.48 12.59 27.04
CA LEU A 286 -8.91 11.88 28.18
C LEU A 286 -7.57 12.46 28.65
N LEU A 287 -6.82 13.16 27.78
CA LEU A 287 -5.46 13.63 28.08
C LEU A 287 -5.34 14.44 29.39
N PRO A 288 -6.24 15.38 29.72
CA PRO A 288 -6.14 16.11 30.98
C PRO A 288 -6.24 15.23 32.22
N VAL A 289 -6.98 14.12 32.14
CA VAL A 289 -7.07 13.14 33.24
C VAL A 289 -5.84 12.24 33.26
N LEU A 290 -5.38 11.75 32.11
CA LEU A 290 -4.17 10.91 32.04
C LEU A 290 -2.93 11.65 32.59
N ALA A 291 -2.84 12.96 32.34
CA ALA A 291 -1.78 13.82 32.87
C ALA A 291 -1.77 13.87 34.42
N GLN A 292 -2.92 13.71 35.09
CA GLN A 292 -2.98 13.66 36.57
C GLN A 292 -2.29 12.40 37.13
N TYR A 293 -2.20 11.34 36.33
CA TYR A 293 -1.46 10.12 36.64
C TYR A 293 -0.02 10.16 36.09
N GLY A 294 0.40 11.29 35.52
CA GLY A 294 1.71 11.48 34.90
C GLY A 294 1.86 10.76 33.56
N ILE A 295 0.77 10.38 32.88
CA ILE A 295 0.84 9.79 31.53
C ILE A 295 0.59 10.90 30.51
N GLU A 296 1.62 11.22 29.74
CA GLU A 296 1.57 12.18 28.64
C GLU A 296 1.82 11.47 27.30
N PRO A 297 1.34 12.01 26.17
CA PRO A 297 1.70 11.48 24.85
C PRO A 297 3.21 11.39 24.66
N SER A 298 3.69 10.31 24.04
CA SER A 298 5.11 10.17 23.77
C SER A 298 5.59 11.19 22.74
N GLN A 299 6.73 11.82 23.04
CA GLN A 299 7.40 12.78 22.18
C GLN A 299 8.78 12.26 21.80
N LEU A 300 8.96 11.96 20.52
CA LEU A 300 10.21 11.43 20.00
C LEU A 300 10.79 12.42 19.00
N ASN A 301 11.89 13.08 19.37
CA ASN A 301 12.60 14.01 18.48
C ASN A 301 12.81 13.41 17.08
N GLY A 302 12.48 14.19 16.06
CA GLY A 302 12.65 13.86 14.65
C GLY A 302 11.78 12.70 14.14
N THR A 303 10.82 12.21 14.94
CA THR A 303 10.09 10.97 14.67
C THR A 303 8.58 11.16 14.73
N PHE A 304 7.90 10.81 13.64
CA PHE A 304 6.43 10.83 13.56
C PHE A 304 5.78 9.92 14.63
N SER A 305 5.02 10.52 15.54
CA SER A 305 4.44 9.94 16.75
C SER A 305 2.90 9.88 16.72
N ALA A 306 2.28 9.30 17.76
CA ALA A 306 0.82 9.31 17.94
C ALA A 306 0.24 10.73 18.03
N LEU A 307 1.03 11.69 18.52
CA LEU A 307 0.67 13.10 18.54
C LEU A 307 0.64 13.69 17.13
N ASP A 308 1.61 13.36 16.29
CA ASP A 308 1.62 13.75 14.88
C ASP A 308 0.45 13.14 14.14
N TYR A 309 -0.01 11.93 14.49
CA TYR A 309 -1.25 11.35 13.97
C TYR A 309 -2.51 12.07 14.44
N LEU A 310 -2.58 12.50 15.71
CA LEU A 310 -3.70 13.30 16.19
C LEU A 310 -3.74 14.65 15.49
N ILE A 311 -2.59 15.34 15.48
CA ILE A 311 -2.41 16.65 14.84
C ILE A 311 -2.73 16.51 13.37
N SER A 312 -2.11 15.55 12.66
CA SER A 312 -2.33 15.32 11.24
C SER A 312 -3.69 14.74 10.91
N GLY A 313 -4.46 14.09 11.80
CA GLY A 313 -5.67 13.41 11.34
C GLY A 313 -6.41 12.54 12.35
N LEU A 314 -6.80 13.09 13.52
CA LEU A 314 -7.91 12.64 14.39
C LEU A 314 -8.53 11.29 14.01
N THR A 315 -8.03 10.28 14.68
CA THR A 315 -7.97 8.88 14.29
C THR A 315 -9.19 8.08 14.81
N ALA A 316 -9.37 6.86 14.30
CA ALA A 316 -10.45 5.91 14.58
C ALA A 316 -11.89 6.28 14.14
N GLN A 317 -12.46 7.41 14.56
CA GLN A 317 -13.85 7.75 14.19
C GLN A 317 -14.02 8.12 12.72
N ASN A 318 -13.04 8.82 12.13
CA ASN A 318 -13.04 9.12 10.70
C ASN A 318 -12.82 7.86 9.85
N ARG A 319 -12.03 6.91 10.36
CA ARG A 319 -11.81 5.58 9.76
C ARG A 319 -13.10 4.73 9.73
N ASN A 320 -13.85 4.69 10.84
CA ASN A 320 -15.14 3.99 10.91
C ASN A 320 -16.25 4.71 10.11
N ARG A 321 -16.25 6.05 10.08
CA ARG A 321 -17.18 6.83 9.25
C ARG A 321 -16.92 6.67 7.74
N GLN A 322 -15.65 6.56 7.32
CA GLN A 322 -15.27 6.25 5.94
C GLN A 322 -15.72 4.86 5.50
N LEU A 323 -15.68 3.86 6.38
CA LEU A 323 -16.11 2.50 6.04
C LEU A 323 -17.65 2.35 6.08
N ASN A 324 -18.35 2.98 7.03
CA ASN A 324 -19.77 2.69 7.34
C ASN A 324 -20.84 3.65 6.76
N ARG A 325 -20.64 4.28 5.60
CA ARG A 325 -21.73 5.01 4.86
C ARG A 325 -22.40 6.17 5.64
N GLN A 326 -21.77 6.77 6.65
CA GLN A 326 -22.39 7.82 7.48
C GLN A 326 -21.75 9.23 7.34
N CYS A 327 -20.85 9.46 6.39
CA CYS A 327 -20.31 10.81 6.14
C CYS A 327 -21.06 11.49 5.01
N GLN A 328 -21.87 12.50 5.34
CA GLN A 328 -22.49 13.38 4.34
C GLN A 328 -21.82 14.75 4.23
N ASP A 329 -21.06 15.25 5.21
CA ASP A 329 -20.25 16.50 5.13
C ASP A 329 -19.21 16.66 6.28
N ASN A 330 -18.10 17.38 6.04
CA ASN A 330 -17.08 17.91 6.98
C ASN A 330 -16.22 16.91 7.78
N CYS A 331 -15.99 15.70 7.26
CA CYS A 331 -15.26 14.65 7.99
C CYS A 331 -13.73 14.84 8.09
N TYR A 332 -13.16 15.78 7.32
CA TYR A 332 -11.73 16.10 7.35
C TYR A 332 -11.40 17.44 8.01
N GLN A 333 -12.42 18.26 8.32
CA GLN A 333 -12.22 19.49 9.09
C GLN A 333 -12.17 19.15 10.58
N LEU A 334 -11.17 19.72 11.26
CA LEU A 334 -11.08 19.65 12.71
C LEU A 334 -12.28 20.42 13.30
N SER A 335 -12.98 19.84 14.27
CA SER A 335 -13.98 20.59 15.04
C SER A 335 -13.29 21.70 15.85
N ALA A 336 -14.02 22.77 16.21
CA ALA A 336 -13.48 23.84 17.05
C ALA A 336 -12.95 23.37 18.42
N VAL A 337 -13.43 22.21 18.91
CA VAL A 337 -12.87 21.56 20.11
C VAL A 337 -11.51 20.96 19.81
N GLN A 338 -11.36 20.27 18.69
CA GLN A 338 -10.11 19.67 18.25
C GLN A 338 -9.06 20.73 17.91
N VAL A 339 -9.43 21.80 17.20
CA VAL A 339 -8.53 22.94 16.95
C VAL A 339 -8.00 23.52 18.27
N ARG A 340 -8.87 23.72 19.27
CA ARG A 340 -8.44 24.20 20.60
C ARG A 340 -7.53 23.21 21.32
N GLN A 341 -7.81 21.91 21.24
CA GLN A 341 -6.94 20.88 21.82
C GLN A 341 -5.57 20.84 21.14
N LEU A 342 -5.52 20.93 19.81
CA LEU A 342 -4.26 21.01 19.07
C LEU A 342 -3.50 22.30 19.40
N GLN A 343 -4.18 23.44 19.50
CA GLN A 343 -3.57 24.69 19.95
C GLN A 343 -3.06 24.61 21.39
N GLN A 344 -3.78 23.94 22.28
CA GLN A 344 -3.34 23.72 23.66
C GLN A 344 -2.06 22.86 23.69
N LEU A 345 -2.04 21.76 22.95
CA LEU A 345 -0.87 20.90 22.83
C LEU A 345 0.32 21.68 22.24
N ALA A 346 0.10 22.43 21.17
CA ALA A 346 1.09 23.31 20.58
C ALA A 346 1.65 24.32 21.61
N ASN A 347 0.76 25.01 22.35
CA ASN A 347 1.16 25.95 23.41
C ASN A 347 1.92 25.29 24.57
N GLN A 348 1.79 23.99 24.77
CA GLN A 348 2.56 23.21 25.74
C GLN A 348 3.96 22.84 25.22
N GLY A 349 4.31 23.25 24.00
CA GLY A 349 5.64 23.05 23.41
C GLY A 349 5.73 21.83 22.48
N HIS A 350 4.60 21.18 22.18
CA HIS A 350 4.59 20.06 21.23
C HIS A 350 4.77 20.54 19.79
N LEU A 351 5.66 19.89 19.04
CA LEU A 351 5.94 20.18 17.63
C LEU A 351 5.39 19.07 16.72
N LEU A 352 5.04 19.45 15.49
CA LEU A 352 4.69 18.58 14.39
C LEU A 352 5.97 18.12 13.67
N HIS A 353 6.20 16.82 13.64
CA HIS A 353 7.36 16.20 13.02
C HIS A 353 7.20 16.12 11.49
N PRO A 354 8.31 16.11 10.72
CA PRO A 354 8.27 15.85 9.29
C PRO A 354 7.70 14.46 9.01
N LEU A 355 6.91 14.35 7.94
CA LEU A 355 6.39 13.07 7.47
C LEU A 355 7.52 12.11 7.06
N PRO A 356 7.40 10.80 7.34
CA PRO A 356 8.28 9.80 6.77
C PRO A 356 8.22 9.83 5.23
N ALA A 357 9.37 9.58 4.57
CA ALA A 357 9.50 9.58 3.10
C ALA A 357 8.52 8.61 2.40
N LEU A 358 8.15 7.51 3.07
CA LEU A 358 7.22 6.48 2.58
C LEU A 358 5.83 6.56 3.25
N SER A 359 5.37 7.77 3.57
CA SER A 359 4.01 7.99 4.09
C SER A 359 2.96 7.70 3.02
N SER A 360 1.85 7.07 3.41
CA SER A 360 0.69 6.94 2.54
C SER A 360 0.24 8.32 2.01
N PRO A 361 -0.25 8.43 0.77
CA PRO A 361 -0.79 9.69 0.24
C PRO A 361 -1.79 10.31 1.21
N TYR A 362 -2.66 9.48 1.81
CA TYR A 362 -3.61 9.92 2.84
C TYR A 362 -2.95 10.60 4.04
N LEU A 363 -1.99 9.96 4.70
CA LEU A 363 -1.29 10.54 5.85
C LEU A 363 -0.58 11.85 5.49
N ARG A 364 0.00 11.91 4.28
CA ARG A 364 0.64 13.11 3.76
C ARG A 364 -0.35 14.27 3.64
N LEU A 365 -1.53 14.00 3.11
CA LEU A 365 -2.57 15.02 2.91
C LEU A 365 -3.11 15.54 4.23
N THR A 366 -3.40 14.65 5.19
CA THR A 366 -3.98 15.08 6.47
C THR A 366 -2.94 15.87 7.29
N TRP A 367 -1.67 15.48 7.24
CA TRP A 367 -0.57 16.25 7.82
C TRP A 367 -0.39 17.64 7.19
N LEU A 368 -0.46 17.74 5.85
CA LEU A 368 -0.38 19.02 5.15
C LEU A 368 -1.52 19.96 5.58
N ASN A 369 -2.74 19.45 5.69
CA ASN A 369 -3.90 20.22 6.14
C ASN A 369 -3.67 20.79 7.55
N SER A 370 -3.23 19.95 8.49
CA SER A 370 -2.97 20.37 9.87
C SER A 370 -1.83 21.37 10.00
N ARG A 371 -0.79 21.24 9.17
CA ARG A 371 0.28 22.24 9.09
C ARG A 371 -0.27 23.63 8.72
N ASN A 372 -1.22 23.70 7.79
CA ASN A 372 -1.75 24.98 7.31
C ASN A 372 -2.73 25.62 8.30
N GLU A 373 -3.60 24.82 8.93
CA GLU A 373 -4.54 25.29 9.95
C GLU A 373 -3.83 25.86 11.20
N LEU A 374 -2.63 25.37 11.51
CA LEU A 374 -1.81 25.87 12.62
C LEU A 374 -1.03 27.17 12.27
N ALA A 375 -1.16 27.67 11.04
CA ALA A 375 -0.95 29.04 10.57
C ALA A 375 0.39 29.77 10.81
N SER A 376 1.42 29.21 11.47
CA SER A 376 2.65 29.99 11.76
C SER A 376 4.00 29.34 11.42
N GLY A 377 4.07 28.07 10.99
CA GLY A 377 5.33 27.39 10.66
C GLY A 377 6.31 27.20 11.84
N GLN A 378 6.07 27.86 12.99
CA GLN A 378 6.83 27.74 14.24
C GLN A 378 6.63 26.40 14.95
N TRP A 379 5.70 25.59 14.44
CA TRP A 379 5.30 24.30 14.99
C TRP A 379 5.92 23.12 14.26
N LEU A 380 6.78 23.34 13.26
CA LEU A 380 7.48 22.28 12.55
C LEU A 380 8.81 22.01 13.23
N GLU A 381 9.03 20.77 13.66
CA GLU A 381 10.38 20.36 13.98
C GLU A 381 11.20 20.30 12.67
N PRO A 382 12.35 20.97 12.58
CA PRO A 382 13.22 20.81 11.42
C PRO A 382 13.62 19.34 11.28
N ALA A 383 13.65 18.84 10.05
CA ALA A 383 14.15 17.50 9.78
C ALA A 383 15.60 17.42 10.26
N ALA A 384 15.84 16.68 11.35
CA ALA A 384 17.19 16.43 11.82
C ALA A 384 17.80 15.34 10.95
N GLU A 385 18.75 15.71 10.09
CA GLU A 385 19.69 14.73 9.54
C GLU A 385 20.59 14.26 10.69
N GLN A 386 20.22 13.15 11.31
CA GLN A 386 21.10 12.49 12.27
C GLN A 386 22.06 11.57 11.52
N PRO A 387 23.37 11.64 11.78
CA PRO A 387 24.32 10.66 11.25
C PRO A 387 23.94 9.27 11.76
N GLU A 388 24.20 8.24 10.95
CA GLU A 388 23.93 6.85 11.33
C GLU A 388 24.58 6.52 12.68
N SER A 389 23.81 5.94 13.60
CA SER A 389 24.31 5.58 14.93
C SER A 389 25.19 4.33 14.90
N ALA A 390 26.07 4.20 15.88
CA ALA A 390 26.89 3.01 16.06
C ALA A 390 26.04 1.74 16.29
N LEU A 391 24.85 1.87 16.88
CA LEU A 391 23.92 0.76 17.07
C LEU A 391 23.37 0.26 15.73
N VAL A 392 22.91 1.16 14.85
CA VAL A 392 22.40 0.79 13.53
C VAL A 392 23.49 0.08 12.74
N SER A 393 24.72 0.61 12.79
CA SER A 393 25.88 -0.03 12.17
C SER A 393 26.15 -1.44 12.73
N ALA A 394 26.08 -1.61 14.05
CA ALA A 394 26.30 -2.91 14.70
C ALA A 394 25.19 -3.92 14.36
N LEU A 395 23.92 -3.51 14.39
CA LEU A 395 22.79 -4.36 14.01
C LEU A 395 22.88 -4.77 12.54
N ARG A 396 23.26 -3.84 11.64
CA ARG A 396 23.53 -4.15 10.23
C ARG A 396 24.65 -5.17 10.07
N GLN A 397 25.73 -5.06 10.85
CA GLN A 397 26.80 -6.07 10.84
C GLN A 397 26.31 -7.45 11.29
N GLN A 398 25.36 -7.54 12.22
CA GLN A 398 24.76 -8.82 12.61
C GLN A 398 23.84 -9.39 11.52
N LEU A 399 23.18 -8.52 10.77
CA LEU A 399 22.38 -8.85 9.59
C LEU A 399 23.22 -9.21 8.36
N ALA A 400 24.53 -8.94 8.38
CA ALA A 400 25.44 -9.31 7.30
C ALA A 400 25.32 -10.82 7.05
N VAL A 401 24.98 -11.15 5.81
CA VAL A 401 24.63 -12.51 5.39
C VAL A 401 25.88 -13.39 5.39
N GLN A 402 25.71 -14.66 5.78
CA GLN A 402 26.70 -15.70 5.53
C GLN A 402 27.02 -15.78 4.03
N PRO A 403 28.21 -16.25 3.62
CA PRO A 403 28.50 -16.46 2.22
C PRO A 403 27.41 -17.31 1.57
N VAL A 404 26.88 -16.80 0.45
CA VAL A 404 25.87 -17.48 -0.35
C VAL A 404 26.46 -18.80 -0.84
N ASP A 405 25.79 -19.94 -0.61
CA ASP A 405 26.29 -21.22 -1.14
C ASP A 405 26.45 -21.21 -2.67
N ASP A 406 27.26 -22.13 -3.18
CA ASP A 406 27.59 -22.20 -4.60
C ASP A 406 26.34 -22.32 -5.49
N ALA A 407 25.29 -23.02 -5.04
CA ALA A 407 24.06 -23.21 -5.79
C ALA A 407 23.26 -21.91 -5.97
N THR A 408 23.15 -21.11 -4.91
CA THR A 408 22.45 -19.83 -4.95
C THR A 408 23.31 -18.76 -5.60
N ALA A 409 24.63 -18.79 -5.39
CA ALA A 409 25.56 -17.93 -6.09
C ALA A 409 25.45 -18.18 -7.60
N ALA A 410 25.44 -19.45 -8.03
CA ALA A 410 25.21 -19.83 -9.42
C ALA A 410 23.84 -19.39 -9.94
N CYS A 411 22.77 -19.47 -9.13
CA CYS A 411 21.44 -18.99 -9.51
C CYS A 411 21.39 -17.47 -9.67
N LEU A 412 21.97 -16.71 -8.73
CA LEU A 412 22.08 -15.25 -8.80
C LEU A 412 22.95 -14.81 -9.97
N THR A 413 24.07 -15.50 -10.20
CA THR A 413 24.92 -15.30 -11.38
C THR A 413 24.14 -15.60 -12.66
N ALA A 414 23.37 -16.70 -12.72
CA ALA A 414 22.54 -17.01 -13.88
C ALA A 414 21.43 -15.96 -14.09
N GLN A 415 20.81 -15.44 -13.03
CA GLN A 415 19.86 -14.33 -13.12
C GLN A 415 20.52 -13.03 -13.58
N GLN A 416 21.74 -12.75 -13.12
CA GLN A 416 22.50 -11.57 -13.53
C GLN A 416 22.97 -11.69 -14.97
N GLN A 417 23.50 -12.84 -15.38
CA GLN A 417 23.85 -13.16 -16.76
C GLN A 417 22.62 -13.15 -17.66
N LEU A 418 21.47 -13.62 -17.20
CA LEU A 418 20.22 -13.53 -17.93
C LEU A 418 19.77 -12.06 -18.09
N ARG A 419 19.92 -11.22 -17.05
CA ARG A 419 19.65 -9.78 -17.13
C ARG A 419 20.62 -9.06 -18.08
N GLN A 420 21.93 -9.33 -17.97
CA GLN A 420 22.96 -8.75 -18.82
C GLN A 420 22.78 -9.18 -20.28
N SER A 421 22.50 -10.47 -20.51
CA SER A 421 22.28 -11.01 -21.86
C SER A 421 21.04 -10.45 -22.55
N ARG A 422 20.03 -9.97 -21.80
CA ARG A 422 18.90 -9.25 -22.38
C ARG A 422 19.31 -7.92 -23.02
N ALA A 423 20.50 -7.39 -22.73
CA ALA A 423 21.01 -6.15 -23.33
C ALA A 423 19.98 -5.01 -23.30
N LEU A 424 19.32 -4.84 -22.15
CA LEU A 424 18.40 -3.74 -21.87
C LEU A 424 19.17 -2.59 -21.20
N TRP A 425 18.69 -1.37 -21.34
CA TRP A 425 19.24 -0.22 -20.63
C TRP A 425 19.00 -0.34 -19.13
N SER A 426 19.96 0.14 -18.32
CA SER A 426 19.75 0.36 -16.90
C SER A 426 18.91 1.61 -16.62
N ASP A 427 18.36 1.74 -15.42
CA ASP A 427 17.63 2.95 -15.00
C ASP A 427 18.46 4.23 -15.14
N GLU A 428 19.76 4.16 -14.84
CA GLU A 428 20.69 5.27 -15.03
C GLU A 428 20.84 5.67 -16.50
N GLN A 429 20.91 4.69 -17.40
CA GLN A 429 20.97 4.92 -18.84
C GLN A 429 19.65 5.51 -19.36
N VAL A 430 18.50 4.97 -18.95
CA VAL A 430 17.18 5.51 -19.28
C VAL A 430 17.07 6.97 -18.80
N ALA A 431 17.48 7.25 -17.57
CA ALA A 431 17.47 8.59 -17.00
C ALA A 431 18.39 9.56 -17.77
N ALA A 432 19.57 9.12 -18.20
CA ALA A 432 20.50 9.93 -18.99
C ALA A 432 19.93 10.25 -20.38
N ILE A 433 19.33 9.27 -21.05
CA ILE A 433 18.69 9.44 -22.37
C ILE A 433 17.52 10.43 -22.26
N LEU A 434 16.62 10.24 -21.28
CA LEU A 434 15.50 11.15 -21.06
C LEU A 434 15.98 12.58 -20.84
N LYS A 435 17.03 12.77 -20.02
CA LYS A 435 17.63 14.08 -19.77
C LYS A 435 18.18 14.71 -21.05
N GLN A 436 18.85 13.93 -21.91
CA GLN A 436 19.37 14.42 -23.19
C GLN A 436 18.25 14.91 -24.12
N PHE A 437 17.13 14.18 -24.22
CA PHE A 437 15.99 14.62 -25.03
C PHE A 437 15.34 15.87 -24.43
N GLN A 438 15.18 15.93 -23.11
CA GLN A 438 14.62 17.09 -22.40
C GLN A 438 15.47 18.36 -22.54
N GLN A 439 16.76 18.25 -22.85
CA GLN A 439 17.63 19.40 -23.16
C GLN A 439 17.34 20.02 -24.54
N HIS A 440 16.76 19.27 -25.47
CA HIS A 440 16.59 19.68 -26.87
C HIS A 440 15.12 19.84 -27.29
N TYR A 441 14.20 19.16 -26.61
CA TYR A 441 12.79 19.17 -26.92
C TYR A 441 11.95 19.47 -25.68
N SER A 442 10.75 20.01 -25.90
CA SER A 442 9.72 20.21 -24.87
C SER A 442 8.33 19.96 -25.46
N GLY A 443 7.33 19.76 -24.58
CA GLY A 443 5.93 19.54 -24.98
C GLY A 443 5.75 18.36 -25.94
N ASP A 444 4.83 18.49 -26.90
CA ASP A 444 4.53 17.47 -27.90
C ASP A 444 5.75 17.08 -28.75
N ALA A 445 6.70 18.00 -28.98
CA ALA A 445 7.92 17.69 -29.73
C ALA A 445 8.83 16.71 -28.98
N LEU A 446 8.87 16.79 -27.64
CA LEU A 446 9.56 15.81 -26.82
C LEU A 446 8.89 14.43 -26.90
N LEU A 447 7.55 14.40 -26.81
CA LEU A 447 6.79 13.15 -26.86
C LEU A 447 6.94 12.47 -28.22
N ALA A 448 6.86 13.23 -29.32
CA ALA A 448 7.08 12.73 -30.67
C ALA A 448 8.51 12.19 -30.86
N ALA A 449 9.53 12.94 -30.42
CA ALA A 449 10.93 12.54 -30.55
C ALA A 449 11.24 11.26 -29.75
N LEU A 450 10.71 11.13 -28.54
CA LEU A 450 10.83 9.91 -27.74
C LEU A 450 10.09 8.74 -28.38
N ASN A 451 8.88 8.98 -28.89
CA ASN A 451 8.05 7.96 -29.53
C ASN A 451 8.72 7.36 -30.77
N ASP A 452 9.30 8.22 -31.61
CA ASP A 452 9.99 7.78 -32.83
C ASP A 452 11.33 7.10 -32.55
N TYR A 453 11.92 7.38 -31.39
CA TYR A 453 13.16 6.76 -30.95
C TYR A 453 12.94 5.42 -30.28
N GLU A 454 12.18 5.38 -29.18
CA GLU A 454 11.76 4.19 -28.45
C GLU A 454 10.50 4.52 -27.62
N PRO A 455 9.30 4.03 -28.02
CA PRO A 455 8.05 4.36 -27.34
C PRO A 455 8.01 3.97 -25.87
N ALA A 456 8.78 2.97 -25.44
CA ALA A 456 8.89 2.60 -24.02
C ALA A 456 9.52 3.70 -23.15
N LEU A 457 10.25 4.68 -23.72
CA LEU A 457 10.77 5.81 -22.95
C LEU A 457 9.66 6.74 -22.42
N LEU A 458 8.50 6.80 -23.10
CA LEU A 458 7.36 7.58 -22.61
C LEU A 458 6.77 6.98 -21.33
N VAL A 459 6.82 5.65 -21.20
CA VAL A 459 6.43 4.95 -19.98
C VAL A 459 7.33 5.36 -18.81
N ALA A 460 8.65 5.36 -19.03
CA ALA A 460 9.63 5.79 -18.02
C ALA A 460 9.46 7.27 -17.66
N LEU A 461 9.22 8.14 -18.65
CA LEU A 461 8.96 9.57 -18.44
C LEU A 461 7.70 9.79 -17.58
N GLN A 462 6.58 9.12 -17.91
CA GLN A 462 5.34 9.21 -17.15
C GLN A 462 5.54 8.79 -15.69
N HIS A 463 6.23 7.68 -15.46
CA HIS A 463 6.50 7.19 -14.11
C HIS A 463 7.26 8.23 -13.27
N ARG A 464 8.30 8.83 -13.85
CA ARG A 464 9.10 9.87 -13.18
C ARG A 464 8.29 11.14 -12.91
N GLN A 465 7.45 11.57 -13.84
CA GLN A 465 6.58 12.73 -13.63
C GLN A 465 5.56 12.50 -12.51
N ARG A 466 4.98 11.30 -12.43
CA ARG A 466 4.08 10.94 -11.34
C ARG A 466 4.79 11.02 -9.99
N GLN A 467 5.98 10.42 -9.86
CA GLN A 467 6.76 10.46 -8.63
C GLN A 467 7.08 11.92 -8.21
N ASN A 468 7.44 12.78 -9.16
CA ASN A 468 7.70 14.19 -8.87
C ASN A 468 6.44 14.93 -8.38
N ILE A 469 5.28 14.70 -9.02
CA ILE A 469 4.01 15.32 -8.60
C ILE A 469 3.61 14.85 -7.20
N GLU A 470 3.75 13.55 -6.90
CA GLU A 470 3.44 13.00 -5.59
C GLU A 470 4.38 13.54 -4.49
N GLN A 471 5.59 14.00 -4.85
CA GLN A 471 6.55 14.63 -3.93
C GLN A 471 6.27 16.12 -3.69
N ASP A 472 5.85 16.87 -4.72
CA ASP A 472 5.73 18.33 -4.70
C ASP A 472 4.33 18.84 -5.11
N ILE A 473 3.25 18.19 -4.64
CA ILE A 473 1.88 18.61 -4.94
C ILE A 473 1.55 19.97 -4.29
N ALA A 474 0.91 20.87 -5.06
CA ALA A 474 0.47 22.17 -4.55
C ALA A 474 -0.62 22.02 -3.48
N LEU A 475 -0.75 23.03 -2.62
CA LEU A 475 -1.74 23.00 -1.54
C LEU A 475 -3.17 22.98 -2.10
N GLU A 476 -3.48 23.84 -3.06
CA GLU A 476 -4.82 23.93 -3.64
C GLU A 476 -5.22 22.61 -4.33
N GLU A 477 -4.25 21.94 -4.96
CA GLU A 477 -4.46 20.62 -5.57
C GLU A 477 -4.67 19.51 -4.53
N THR A 478 -3.98 19.62 -3.39
CA THR A 478 -4.18 18.76 -2.21
C THR A 478 -5.59 18.92 -1.64
N GLU A 479 -6.08 20.16 -1.48
CA GLU A 479 -7.43 20.44 -0.97
C GLU A 479 -8.50 19.84 -1.89
N LEU A 480 -8.34 19.98 -3.20
CA LEU A 480 -9.28 19.44 -4.17
C LEU A 480 -9.24 17.91 -4.25
N TYR A 481 -8.06 17.29 -4.10
CA TYR A 481 -7.94 15.84 -3.92
C TYR A 481 -8.76 15.38 -2.69
N LEU A 482 -8.61 16.06 -1.56
CA LEU A 482 -9.35 15.74 -0.34
C LEU A 482 -10.86 15.90 -0.53
N GLU A 483 -11.29 16.89 -1.29
CA GLU A 483 -12.71 17.07 -1.60
C GLU A 483 -13.25 15.94 -2.49
N LEU A 484 -12.50 15.52 -3.52
CA LEU A 484 -12.84 14.33 -4.32
C LEU A 484 -12.97 13.09 -3.42
N MET A 485 -12.03 12.88 -2.51
CA MET A 485 -12.04 11.81 -1.51
C MET A 485 -13.17 11.94 -0.48
N ARG A 486 -13.71 13.14 -0.25
CA ARG A 486 -14.86 13.37 0.64
C ARG A 486 -16.16 12.97 -0.04
N VAL A 487 -16.28 13.21 -1.34
CA VAL A 487 -17.53 13.04 -2.09
C VAL A 487 -17.60 11.73 -2.86
N TRP A 488 -16.55 10.89 -2.86
CA TRP A 488 -16.43 9.63 -3.62
C TRP A 488 -17.51 8.56 -3.41
N ARG A 489 -18.37 8.71 -2.40
CA ARG A 489 -19.53 7.82 -2.17
C ARG A 489 -20.88 8.49 -2.45
N SER A 490 -20.89 9.77 -2.78
CA SER A 490 -22.09 10.54 -3.06
C SER A 490 -22.03 10.99 -4.52
N ALA A 491 -22.73 10.26 -5.39
CA ALA A 491 -22.82 10.60 -6.80
C ALA A 491 -23.24 12.06 -7.01
N GLU A 492 -24.22 12.54 -6.25
CA GLU A 492 -24.70 13.93 -6.32
C GLU A 492 -23.60 14.93 -5.97
N ARG A 493 -22.88 14.74 -4.86
CA ARG A 493 -21.84 15.68 -4.43
C ARG A 493 -20.59 15.59 -5.31
N MET A 494 -20.23 14.39 -5.76
CA MET A 494 -19.19 14.19 -6.74
C MET A 494 -19.55 14.92 -8.05
N GLN A 495 -20.80 14.77 -8.52
CA GLN A 495 -21.28 15.49 -9.68
C GLN A 495 -21.19 17.01 -9.49
N GLN A 496 -21.66 17.54 -8.35
CA GLN A 496 -21.58 18.96 -8.04
C GLN A 496 -20.14 19.47 -8.13
N LEU A 497 -19.21 18.81 -7.42
CA LEU A 497 -17.79 19.18 -7.41
C LEU A 497 -17.17 19.14 -8.80
N VAL A 498 -17.37 18.02 -9.50
CA VAL A 498 -16.74 17.76 -10.80
C VAL A 498 -17.32 18.64 -11.91
N PHE A 499 -18.56 19.11 -11.76
CA PHE A 499 -19.22 19.99 -12.73
C PHE A 499 -18.93 21.47 -12.46
N SER A 500 -18.47 21.85 -11.26
CA SER A 500 -18.14 23.22 -10.90
C SER A 500 -16.64 23.52 -10.90
N THR A 501 -15.79 22.51 -10.65
CA THR A 501 -14.37 22.71 -10.36
C THR A 501 -13.49 21.98 -11.37
N PRO A 502 -12.64 22.70 -12.14
CA PRO A 502 -11.69 22.09 -13.05
C PRO A 502 -10.69 21.20 -12.30
N LEU A 503 -10.48 19.98 -12.79
CA LEU A 503 -9.52 19.04 -12.21
C LEU A 503 -8.18 19.11 -12.97
N SER A 504 -7.07 18.94 -12.25
CA SER A 504 -5.76 18.73 -12.87
C SER A 504 -5.67 17.33 -13.52
N PRO A 505 -4.63 17.05 -14.35
CA PRO A 505 -4.40 15.69 -14.85
C PRO A 505 -4.22 14.64 -13.75
N PHE A 506 -3.56 15.00 -12.65
CA PHE A 506 -3.40 14.10 -11.50
C PHE A 506 -4.76 13.77 -10.88
N LEU A 507 -5.55 14.78 -10.49
CA LEU A 507 -6.89 14.60 -9.91
C LEU A 507 -7.87 13.91 -10.86
N THR A 508 -7.69 14.11 -12.17
CA THR A 508 -8.44 13.40 -13.19
C THR A 508 -8.12 11.90 -13.22
N SER A 509 -6.89 11.50 -12.90
CA SER A 509 -6.52 10.08 -12.77
C SER A 509 -7.21 9.44 -11.56
N GLU A 510 -7.37 10.21 -10.48
CA GLU A 510 -8.05 9.77 -9.25
C GLU A 510 -9.55 9.64 -9.46
N LEU A 511 -10.18 10.62 -10.15
CA LEU A 511 -11.57 10.47 -10.57
C LEU A 511 -11.74 9.27 -11.51
N LEU A 512 -10.80 9.02 -12.43
CA LEU A 512 -10.85 7.83 -13.29
C LEU A 512 -10.81 6.55 -12.45
N ALA A 513 -9.95 6.46 -11.42
CA ALA A 513 -9.93 5.33 -10.50
C ALA A 513 -11.32 5.08 -9.89
N TRP A 514 -12.02 6.15 -9.49
CA TRP A 514 -13.38 6.05 -8.94
C TRP A 514 -14.39 5.59 -9.98
N VAL A 515 -14.31 6.05 -11.21
CA VAL A 515 -15.20 5.57 -12.30
C VAL A 515 -14.97 4.09 -12.60
N LEU A 516 -13.72 3.64 -12.55
CA LEU A 516 -13.37 2.25 -12.77
C LEU A 516 -13.81 1.33 -11.61
N LEU A 517 -13.87 1.86 -10.38
CA LEU A 517 -14.33 1.15 -9.19
C LEU A 517 -15.86 1.25 -8.98
N GLN A 518 -16.47 2.34 -9.42
CA GLN A 518 -17.90 2.66 -9.37
C GLN A 518 -18.38 3.07 -10.77
N PRO A 519 -18.72 2.10 -11.64
CA PRO A 519 -19.20 2.38 -13.00
C PRO A 519 -20.46 3.26 -13.06
N GLU A 520 -21.20 3.44 -11.97
CA GLU A 520 -22.26 4.43 -11.86
C GLU A 520 -21.77 5.88 -12.06
N TYR A 521 -20.46 6.15 -11.92
CA TYR A 521 -19.88 7.48 -12.10
C TYR A 521 -19.52 7.81 -13.54
N ILE A 522 -19.87 6.96 -14.52
CA ILE A 522 -19.66 7.27 -15.95
C ILE A 522 -20.29 8.62 -16.33
N SER A 523 -21.52 8.92 -15.90
CA SER A 523 -22.16 10.20 -16.23
C SER A 523 -21.47 11.41 -15.58
N ILE A 524 -20.86 11.20 -14.41
CA ILE A 524 -20.05 12.22 -13.73
C ILE A 524 -18.76 12.48 -14.50
N TRP A 525 -18.10 11.41 -14.96
CA TRP A 525 -16.93 11.50 -15.82
C TRP A 525 -17.20 12.27 -17.10
N GLU A 526 -18.34 12.03 -17.75
CA GLU A 526 -18.71 12.68 -19.00
C GLU A 526 -19.09 14.16 -18.80
N GLY A 527 -19.66 14.53 -17.65
CA GLY A 527 -20.09 15.90 -17.38
C GLY A 527 -19.04 16.82 -16.73
N ARG A 528 -17.78 16.39 -16.64
CA ARG A 528 -16.66 17.18 -16.12
C ARG A 528 -16.60 18.59 -16.70
N THR A 529 -16.41 19.59 -15.83
CA THR A 529 -16.07 20.94 -16.28
C THR A 529 -14.62 20.99 -16.76
N LEU A 530 -14.36 21.69 -17.86
CA LEU A 530 -13.04 21.80 -18.52
C LEU A 530 -12.29 20.46 -18.55
N PRO A 531 -12.84 19.41 -19.22
CA PRO A 531 -12.30 18.07 -19.14
C PRO A 531 -10.87 18.02 -19.70
N VAL A 532 -9.94 17.54 -18.86
CA VAL A 532 -8.56 17.23 -19.25
C VAL A 532 -8.33 15.72 -19.27
N ALA A 533 -7.25 15.30 -19.92
CA ALA A 533 -6.81 13.90 -19.90
C ALA A 533 -6.18 13.57 -18.53
N PRO A 534 -6.34 12.33 -18.02
CA PRO A 534 -5.67 11.91 -16.80
C PRO A 534 -4.14 11.89 -16.99
N LEU A 535 -3.39 12.09 -15.90
CA LEU A 535 -1.94 11.89 -15.85
C LEU A 535 -1.55 10.45 -16.20
N THR A 536 -2.35 9.47 -15.78
CA THR A 536 -2.09 8.04 -16.03
C THR A 536 -3.36 7.21 -16.16
N MET A 537 -3.24 6.11 -16.91
CA MET A 537 -4.26 5.05 -17.02
C MET A 537 -3.98 3.84 -16.13
N ALA A 538 -2.96 3.92 -15.25
CA ALA A 538 -2.49 2.76 -14.47
C ALA A 538 -3.59 2.09 -13.64
N TRP A 539 -4.58 2.84 -13.14
CA TRP A 539 -5.70 2.29 -12.38
C TRP A 539 -6.51 1.22 -13.14
N PHE A 540 -6.47 1.23 -14.47
CA PHE A 540 -7.14 0.24 -15.31
C PHE A 540 -6.60 -1.19 -15.12
N SER A 541 -5.36 -1.38 -14.66
CA SER A 541 -4.79 -2.72 -14.43
C SER A 541 -5.37 -3.42 -13.20
N PHE A 542 -6.15 -2.73 -12.38
CA PHE A 542 -6.76 -3.26 -11.14
C PHE A 542 -8.28 -3.46 -11.24
N VAL A 543 -8.87 -3.22 -12.41
CA VAL A 543 -10.32 -3.24 -12.59
C VAL A 543 -10.82 -4.68 -12.64
N SER A 544 -11.80 -5.02 -11.79
CA SER A 544 -12.40 -6.34 -11.82
C SER A 544 -13.12 -6.61 -13.14
N THR A 545 -13.22 -7.89 -13.52
CA THR A 545 -14.00 -8.32 -14.69
C THR A 545 -15.47 -7.91 -14.61
N GLU A 546 -16.06 -7.93 -13.40
CA GLU A 546 -17.42 -7.46 -13.17
C GLU A 546 -17.54 -5.96 -13.51
N ASN A 547 -16.63 -5.13 -13.02
CA ASN A 547 -16.65 -3.70 -13.31
C ASN A 547 -16.40 -3.43 -14.79
N LEU A 548 -15.52 -4.18 -15.46
CA LEU A 548 -15.34 -4.08 -16.91
C LEU A 548 -16.64 -4.34 -17.69
N GLN A 549 -17.39 -5.38 -17.32
CA GLN A 549 -18.70 -5.66 -17.93
C GLN A 549 -19.71 -4.54 -17.68
N GLN A 550 -19.73 -3.98 -16.47
CA GLN A 550 -20.58 -2.85 -16.13
C GLN A 550 -20.19 -1.58 -16.91
N LEU A 551 -18.89 -1.31 -17.07
CA LEU A 551 -18.38 -0.21 -17.90
C LEU A 551 -18.81 -0.36 -19.37
N VAL A 552 -18.75 -1.58 -19.93
CA VAL A 552 -19.26 -1.88 -21.28
C VAL A 552 -20.77 -1.64 -21.37
N ALA A 553 -21.55 -2.11 -20.39
CA ALA A 553 -23.01 -1.91 -20.35
C ALA A 553 -23.41 -0.42 -20.14
N GLY A 554 -22.61 0.31 -19.35
CA GLY A 554 -22.68 1.75 -19.16
C GLY A 554 -22.18 2.55 -20.37
N ARG A 555 -21.50 1.86 -21.30
CA ARG A 555 -20.99 2.39 -22.57
C ARG A 555 -19.90 3.44 -22.37
N PHE A 556 -19.07 3.20 -21.35
CA PHE A 556 -17.83 3.92 -21.07
C PHE A 556 -16.92 3.97 -22.32
N ASP A 557 -16.27 5.11 -22.54
CA ASP A 557 -15.36 5.25 -23.68
C ASP A 557 -13.99 4.62 -23.38
N PHE A 558 -13.76 3.42 -23.89
CA PHE A 558 -12.46 2.73 -23.78
C PHE A 558 -11.36 3.34 -24.68
N ARG A 559 -11.68 4.36 -25.48
CA ARG A 559 -10.74 5.09 -26.35
C ARG A 559 -10.10 6.27 -25.63
N LEU A 560 -10.17 6.32 -24.30
CA LEU A 560 -9.48 7.35 -23.54
C LEU A 560 -7.96 7.20 -23.68
N THR A 561 -7.27 8.34 -23.67
CA THR A 561 -5.82 8.42 -23.56
C THR A 561 -5.43 9.31 -22.39
N ASP A 562 -4.26 9.05 -21.80
CA ASP A 562 -3.70 9.96 -20.80
C ASP A 562 -3.17 11.24 -21.45
N GLN A 563 -2.65 12.17 -20.65
CA GLN A 563 -2.11 13.44 -21.11
C GLN A 563 -0.91 13.29 -22.06
N PHE A 564 -0.26 12.12 -22.09
CA PHE A 564 0.80 11.80 -23.02
C PHE A 564 0.27 11.11 -24.29
N GLY A 565 -1.04 10.90 -24.39
CA GLY A 565 -1.67 10.22 -25.52
C GLY A 565 -1.56 8.70 -25.48
N MET A 566 -1.20 8.09 -24.34
CA MET A 566 -1.15 6.62 -24.20
C MET A 566 -2.53 6.05 -23.88
N SER A 567 -2.87 4.93 -24.53
CA SER A 567 -4.19 4.28 -24.43
C SER A 567 -4.23 3.23 -23.30
N LEU A 568 -5.40 2.60 -23.13
CA LEU A 568 -5.63 1.53 -22.16
C LEU A 568 -4.88 0.21 -22.43
N TYR A 569 -4.20 0.07 -23.57
CA TYR A 569 -3.51 -1.19 -23.87
C TYR A 569 -2.41 -1.51 -22.87
N ARG A 570 -1.57 -0.54 -22.47
CA ARG A 570 -0.51 -0.81 -21.49
C ARG A 570 -1.05 -1.38 -20.17
N PRO A 571 -2.00 -0.73 -19.46
CA PRO A 571 -2.57 -1.32 -18.26
C PRO A 571 -3.37 -2.60 -18.52
N ALA A 572 -3.95 -2.80 -19.71
CA ALA A 572 -4.57 -4.07 -20.09
C ALA A 572 -3.56 -5.23 -20.15
N PHE A 573 -2.37 -5.01 -20.69
CA PHE A 573 -1.29 -6.02 -20.70
C PHE A 573 -0.69 -6.27 -19.31
N ALA A 574 -0.80 -5.31 -18.40
CA ALA A 574 -0.38 -5.45 -16.99
C ALA A 574 -1.45 -6.11 -16.09
N HIS A 575 -2.68 -6.29 -16.59
CA HIS A 575 -3.76 -6.92 -15.86
C HIS A 575 -3.52 -8.43 -15.70
N GLU A 576 -3.93 -9.02 -14.58
CA GLU A 576 -3.79 -10.47 -14.32
C GLU A 576 -4.42 -11.33 -15.43
N GLN A 577 -5.54 -10.85 -15.97
CA GLN A 577 -6.29 -11.45 -17.09
C GLN A 577 -6.06 -10.69 -18.41
N ALA A 578 -4.79 -10.46 -18.76
CA ALA A 578 -4.41 -9.62 -19.91
C ALA A 578 -5.09 -10.02 -21.22
N GLU A 579 -5.22 -11.32 -21.51
CA GLU A 579 -5.87 -11.83 -22.72
C GLU A 579 -7.32 -11.35 -22.82
N GLN A 580 -8.12 -11.57 -21.77
CA GLN A 580 -9.54 -11.18 -21.73
C GLN A 580 -9.71 -9.67 -21.83
N VAL A 581 -8.87 -8.88 -21.16
CA VAL A 581 -8.98 -7.42 -21.16
C VAL A 581 -8.57 -6.83 -22.50
N VAL A 582 -7.51 -7.33 -23.13
CA VAL A 582 -7.11 -6.91 -24.48
C VAL A 582 -8.17 -7.30 -25.52
N GLN A 583 -8.76 -8.48 -25.40
CA GLN A 583 -9.88 -8.89 -26.24
C GLN A 583 -11.06 -7.91 -26.11
N LEU A 584 -11.43 -7.54 -24.89
CA LEU A 584 -12.48 -6.56 -24.64
C LEU A 584 -12.19 -5.23 -25.34
N LEU A 585 -10.96 -4.70 -25.25
CA LEU A 585 -10.61 -3.44 -25.92
C LEU A 585 -10.78 -3.53 -27.45
N LEU A 586 -10.37 -4.64 -28.06
CA LEU A 586 -10.57 -4.90 -29.49
C LEU A 586 -12.06 -4.97 -29.85
N GLU A 587 -12.88 -5.66 -29.05
CA GLU A 587 -14.33 -5.79 -29.23
C GLU A 587 -15.07 -4.45 -29.04
N GLN A 588 -14.57 -3.58 -28.17
CA GLN A 588 -15.07 -2.21 -28.00
C GLN A 588 -14.56 -1.24 -29.10
N GLY A 589 -13.83 -1.73 -30.10
CA GLY A 589 -13.37 -0.95 -31.24
C GLY A 589 -12.19 -0.02 -30.93
N VAL A 590 -11.44 -0.27 -29.86
CA VAL A 590 -10.19 0.44 -29.58
C VAL A 590 -9.12 -0.08 -30.53
N MET A 591 -8.72 0.72 -31.51
CA MET A 591 -7.73 0.29 -32.51
C MET A 591 -6.37 0.00 -31.86
N PRO A 592 -5.61 -1.03 -32.30
CA PRO A 592 -4.28 -1.32 -31.74
C PRO A 592 -3.33 -0.12 -31.67
N GLN A 593 -3.43 0.80 -32.63
CA GLN A 593 -2.64 2.03 -32.75
C GLN A 593 -3.37 3.28 -32.23
N HIS A 594 -4.34 3.10 -31.33
CA HIS A 594 -5.18 4.19 -30.82
C HIS A 594 -4.40 5.27 -30.06
N ASN A 595 -3.26 4.93 -29.48
CA ASN A 595 -2.40 5.87 -28.79
C ASN A 595 -1.75 6.87 -29.76
N ARG A 596 -1.73 8.16 -29.37
CA ARG A 596 -1.03 9.22 -30.12
C ARG A 596 0.49 9.09 -29.98
N PHE A 597 0.96 8.75 -28.77
CA PHE A 597 2.36 8.48 -28.48
C PHE A 597 2.48 7.24 -27.58
N GLY A 598 3.68 6.67 -27.49
CA GLY A 598 3.98 5.54 -26.61
C GLY A 598 3.75 4.18 -27.27
N PRO A 599 3.89 3.08 -26.50
CA PRO A 599 3.78 1.74 -27.05
C PRO A 599 2.33 1.43 -27.44
N ASP A 600 2.14 1.05 -28.70
CA ASP A 600 0.85 0.54 -29.20
C ASP A 600 0.66 -0.95 -28.86
N ALA A 601 -0.51 -1.52 -29.15
CA ALA A 601 -0.82 -2.90 -28.75
C ALA A 601 0.14 -3.94 -29.35
N LEU A 602 0.72 -3.69 -30.54
CA LEU A 602 1.69 -4.59 -31.13
C LEU A 602 3.05 -4.50 -30.43
N HIS A 603 3.50 -3.30 -30.03
CA HIS A 603 4.69 -3.18 -29.17
C HIS A 603 4.53 -4.01 -27.89
N LEU A 604 3.39 -3.86 -27.23
CA LEU A 604 3.11 -4.52 -25.95
C LEU A 604 2.97 -6.05 -26.11
N ALA A 605 2.31 -6.52 -27.17
CA ALA A 605 2.21 -7.94 -27.47
C ALA A 605 3.59 -8.59 -27.72
N LEU A 606 4.50 -7.89 -28.40
CA LEU A 606 5.85 -8.39 -28.67
C LEU A 606 6.74 -8.35 -27.42
N ASP A 607 6.65 -7.30 -26.61
CA ASP A 607 7.34 -7.21 -25.31
C ASP A 607 6.85 -8.31 -24.36
N TRP A 608 5.54 -8.53 -24.29
CA TRP A 608 4.94 -9.63 -23.54
C TRP A 608 5.44 -10.98 -24.05
N SER A 609 5.47 -11.17 -25.38
CA SER A 609 5.92 -12.44 -25.97
C SER A 609 7.38 -12.74 -25.64
N PHE A 610 8.23 -11.72 -25.61
CA PHE A 610 9.62 -11.84 -25.19
C PHE A 610 9.74 -12.21 -23.71
N GLN A 611 8.95 -11.57 -22.84
CA GLN A 611 8.95 -11.84 -21.40
C GLN A 611 8.44 -13.26 -21.08
N GLN A 612 7.43 -13.75 -21.80
CA GLN A 612 6.79 -15.04 -21.56
C GLN A 612 7.40 -16.21 -22.35
N GLY A 613 8.26 -15.93 -23.32
CA GLY A 613 8.85 -16.96 -24.20
C GLY A 613 7.85 -17.67 -25.11
N ARG A 614 6.66 -17.08 -25.31
CA ARG A 614 5.59 -17.58 -26.19
C ARG A 614 4.81 -16.41 -26.78
N LEU A 615 4.14 -16.60 -27.92
CA LEU A 615 3.40 -15.51 -28.56
C LEU A 615 2.21 -15.13 -27.70
N PHE A 616 1.92 -13.83 -27.61
CA PHE A 616 0.70 -13.34 -26.98
C PHE A 616 -0.52 -13.97 -27.69
N PRO A 617 -1.48 -14.56 -26.96
CA PRO A 617 -2.56 -15.34 -27.58
C PRO A 617 -3.35 -14.58 -28.66
N LEU A 618 -3.56 -13.27 -28.48
CA LEU A 618 -4.32 -12.43 -29.42
C LEU A 618 -3.44 -11.66 -30.42
N VAL A 619 -2.17 -12.05 -30.60
CA VAL A 619 -1.28 -11.36 -31.54
C VAL A 619 -1.82 -11.42 -32.98
N SER A 620 -2.48 -12.51 -33.36
CA SER A 620 -3.10 -12.65 -34.69
C SER A 620 -4.26 -11.67 -34.87
N GLU A 621 -5.12 -11.54 -33.86
CA GLU A 621 -6.25 -10.63 -33.84
C GLU A 621 -5.80 -9.17 -33.90
N ILE A 622 -4.75 -8.81 -33.15
CA ILE A 622 -4.12 -7.49 -33.22
C ILE A 622 -3.63 -7.23 -34.65
N LEU A 623 -2.89 -8.17 -35.24
CA LEU A 623 -2.31 -8.05 -36.59
C LEU A 623 -3.36 -7.98 -37.72
N ARG A 624 -4.58 -8.46 -37.50
CA ARG A 624 -5.69 -8.33 -38.45
C ARG A 624 -6.33 -6.95 -38.46
N GLN A 625 -6.13 -6.15 -37.42
CA GLN A 625 -6.64 -4.78 -37.38
C GLN A 625 -5.81 -3.85 -38.27
N PRO A 626 -6.36 -2.70 -38.71
CA PRO A 626 -5.58 -1.67 -39.39
C PRO A 626 -4.45 -1.17 -38.50
N LEU A 627 -3.22 -1.59 -38.78
CA LEU A 627 -2.03 -1.16 -38.07
C LEU A 627 -0.85 -0.92 -39.01
N GLN A 628 -0.06 0.11 -38.72
CA GLN A 628 1.18 0.38 -39.44
C GLN A 628 2.36 -0.28 -38.74
N ILE A 629 3.10 -1.12 -39.48
CA ILE A 629 4.36 -1.68 -38.97
C ILE A 629 5.43 -0.58 -38.95
N LYS A 630 5.86 -0.19 -37.74
CA LYS A 630 6.90 0.82 -37.50
C LYS A 630 8.27 0.17 -37.33
N PRO A 631 9.38 0.91 -37.56
CA PRO A 631 10.73 0.41 -37.26
C PRO A 631 10.91 -0.11 -35.83
N THR A 632 10.20 0.48 -34.86
CA THR A 632 10.20 0.08 -33.44
C THR A 632 9.53 -1.28 -33.19
N HIS A 633 8.58 -1.70 -34.04
CA HIS A 633 8.06 -3.07 -34.05
C HIS A 633 9.10 -4.05 -34.56
N LEU A 634 9.81 -3.67 -35.64
CA LEU A 634 10.88 -4.49 -36.21
C LEU A 634 12.04 -4.66 -35.22
N SER A 635 12.32 -3.65 -34.39
CA SER A 635 13.27 -3.80 -33.29
C SER A 635 12.85 -4.84 -32.24
N ARG A 636 11.57 -4.93 -31.91
CA ARG A 636 11.04 -5.98 -31.01
C ARG A 636 11.02 -7.36 -31.68
N ALA A 637 10.67 -7.43 -32.96
CA ALA A 637 10.78 -8.65 -33.75
C ALA A 637 12.24 -9.12 -33.87
N LYS A 638 13.20 -8.19 -34.01
CA LYS A 638 14.64 -8.48 -34.01
C LYS A 638 15.08 -9.08 -32.68
N ARG A 639 14.57 -8.55 -31.57
CA ARG A 639 14.79 -9.13 -30.24
C ARG A 639 14.26 -10.57 -30.18
N LEU A 640 13.05 -10.84 -30.64
CA LEU A 640 12.55 -12.21 -30.73
C LEU A 640 13.42 -13.10 -31.64
N GLN A 641 13.90 -12.59 -32.78
CA GLN A 641 14.81 -13.33 -33.66
C GLN A 641 16.11 -13.74 -32.92
N LEU A 642 16.68 -12.82 -32.15
CA LEU A 642 17.95 -13.03 -31.46
C LEU A 642 17.84 -14.01 -30.29
N TYR A 643 16.75 -13.95 -29.53
CA TYR A 643 16.61 -14.72 -28.27
C TYR A 643 15.66 -15.91 -28.36
N TYR A 644 14.69 -15.88 -29.29
CA TYR A 644 13.68 -16.92 -29.49
C TYR A 644 13.40 -17.18 -30.99
N PRO A 645 14.37 -17.73 -31.75
CA PRO A 645 14.27 -17.86 -33.20
C PRO A 645 13.08 -18.70 -33.69
N ALA A 646 12.68 -19.73 -32.92
CA ALA A 646 11.48 -20.50 -33.21
C ALA A 646 10.21 -19.63 -33.10
N LEU A 647 10.11 -18.85 -32.02
CA LEU A 647 9.00 -17.93 -31.80
C LEU A 647 8.92 -16.82 -32.84
N TYR A 648 10.08 -16.30 -33.26
CA TYR A 648 10.16 -15.36 -34.36
C TYR A 648 9.69 -15.98 -35.69
N THR A 649 10.00 -17.25 -35.94
CA THR A 649 9.52 -17.96 -37.13
C THR A 649 8.00 -18.06 -37.14
N GLU A 650 7.38 -18.36 -35.99
CA GLU A 650 5.92 -18.33 -35.84
C GLU A 650 5.35 -16.93 -36.07
N LEU A 651 5.97 -15.89 -35.51
CA LEU A 651 5.55 -14.50 -35.70
C LEU A 651 5.58 -14.08 -37.17
N VAL A 652 6.66 -14.40 -37.90
CA VAL A 652 6.81 -14.04 -39.32
C VAL A 652 5.85 -14.85 -40.20
N ALA A 653 5.50 -16.07 -39.81
CA ALA A 653 4.47 -16.84 -40.48
C ALA A 653 3.09 -16.18 -40.35
N LEU A 654 2.78 -15.57 -39.20
CA LEU A 654 1.55 -14.80 -38.98
C LEU A 654 1.56 -13.46 -39.73
N ALA A 655 2.67 -12.73 -39.72
CA ALA A 655 2.81 -11.43 -40.39
C ALA A 655 4.19 -11.29 -41.06
N PRO A 656 4.28 -11.57 -42.38
CA PRO A 656 5.55 -11.45 -43.12
C PRO A 656 6.18 -10.05 -43.08
N ALA A 657 5.38 -9.01 -42.84
CA ALA A 657 5.87 -7.62 -42.69
C ALA A 657 6.75 -7.40 -41.45
N LEU A 658 6.75 -8.33 -40.48
CA LEU A 658 7.63 -8.31 -39.30
C LEU A 658 8.99 -9.00 -39.54
N ARG A 659 9.26 -9.43 -40.79
CA ARG A 659 10.56 -10.00 -41.15
C ARG A 659 11.65 -8.94 -41.02
N VAL A 660 12.65 -9.21 -40.19
CA VAL A 660 13.79 -8.31 -39.96
C VAL A 660 14.98 -8.65 -40.86
N SER A 661 15.74 -7.63 -41.24
CA SER A 661 17.03 -7.74 -41.94
C SER A 661 18.21 -7.59 -40.97
N GLU A 662 19.45 -7.63 -41.49
CA GLU A 662 20.66 -7.35 -40.71
C GLU A 662 20.77 -5.90 -40.24
N GLU A 663 20.13 -4.95 -40.95
CA GLU A 663 20.15 -3.53 -40.62
C GLU A 663 19.27 -3.18 -39.40
N HIS A 664 18.41 -4.09 -38.97
CA HIS A 664 17.55 -3.89 -37.80
C HIS A 664 18.27 -4.26 -36.51
N SER A 665 18.13 -3.41 -35.49
CA SER A 665 18.63 -3.63 -34.14
C SER A 665 17.52 -3.99 -33.16
N ALA A 666 17.82 -4.82 -32.16
CA ALA A 666 16.89 -5.08 -31.06
C ALA A 666 16.57 -3.81 -30.26
N ASN A 667 15.34 -3.70 -29.75
CA ASN A 667 14.96 -2.63 -28.81
C ASN A 667 15.71 -2.81 -27.49
N LEU A 668 16.05 -1.73 -26.78
CA LEU A 668 16.85 -1.77 -25.54
C LEU A 668 16.03 -1.48 -24.28
N LEU A 669 14.71 -1.37 -24.41
CA LEU A 669 13.78 -1.13 -23.32
C LEU A 669 12.46 -1.83 -23.61
N LEU A 670 11.85 -2.42 -22.57
CA LEU A 670 10.53 -3.04 -22.65
C LEU A 670 9.49 -2.11 -22.03
N ALA A 671 8.29 -2.05 -22.63
CA ALA A 671 7.19 -1.23 -22.11
C ALA A 671 6.42 -1.87 -20.93
N LEU A 672 6.65 -3.16 -20.68
CA LEU A 672 5.97 -4.00 -19.70
C LEU A 672 6.87 -4.41 -18.52
N GLU A 673 8.02 -3.78 -18.33
CA GLU A 673 8.79 -4.03 -17.10
C GLU A 673 8.07 -3.42 -15.89
N PRO A 674 7.96 -4.15 -14.76
CA PRO A 674 7.52 -3.56 -13.51
C PRO A 674 8.58 -2.53 -13.10
N ASN A 675 8.17 -1.28 -12.96
CA ASN A 675 8.98 -0.27 -12.29
C ASN A 675 8.76 -0.36 -10.78
#